data_AF-A0A818KRK9-F1
#
_entry.id   AF-A0A818KRK9-F1
#
_cell.length_a   1.000
_cell.length_b   1.000
_cell.length_c   1.000
_cell.angle_alpha   90.00
_cell.angle_beta   90.00
_cell.angle_gamma   90.00
#
_symmetry.space_group_name_H-M   'P 1'
#
loop_
_entity.id
_entity.type
_entity.pdbx_description
1 polymer ?
#
loop_
_entity_poly.entity_id
_entity_poly.type
_entity_poly.pdbx_seq_one_letter_code
_entity_poly.pdbx_strand_id
1 'polypeptide(L)'
;MRTRFSSSSSFHNERKTTNKYCHVCLNYVEERSHHCYICQQCIPIQDHHCFFLGTCIGRHNQKYFLLMLFHLLCAHFIGYAFVCNFLWNEMGGYHFVTIFKILFFNIGYVLGFVETKWQAFIGVHHYLVYFDIVFISRLFYQMINRSLNGQTHIMATNGHTPLTKQDSKSTAVVEVNTLSEDNQLNPADHDGVTSDYSIHVDSKNTTYTNEFIESKYIYDMNHCEVDQSTKRVEIIPRKYQYIFRTKRQVQRTGVMLVGWGGNNGSTFTGATIANRDNITWMRKEGEQFPNYYGSLTQSTTIRIGSNNEGKEVHIPFNTILPMLHPNDIIIGGWDINDANLYESMKRACVFDYSLQEKLKRKMTEFKPLPSIYYPDFIAANQEDRANNLIPKGTKQQDLEHIRNDIRNFKKAHNLEKVIVLWTANTERYTDVRKGLNLTGDEILQSIAANDDEISPSNIFACAAILEDCPYINGSPQNTLVPGLIELAEKHQVFIGGDDFKSGQTKLKSVLADFLVSAGLKLQSIVSYNHLGNNDGKNLSAPQQFRSKEISKSNVVDDMVGANHLLYNKKRNEHPDHVVVIKYVPFVKDSKRAMDEYISSIFMNGLSTIAIHNTCEDSLLASPLIIDLVILTELMTRITYKTNDKEDYQSFEPVLAILSYLLKAPLVPPGTPVINALFKQHRCITNILSACAGIAMDTDMLLEHKTNLPKPMKIQI
;
A
#
# COMPACT_ATOMS: atom_id res chain seq x y z
N MET A 1 -56.92 19.50 21.13
CA MET A 1 -56.61 19.40 22.58
C MET A 1 -55.17 19.85 22.76
N ARG A 2 -54.97 21.08 23.28
CA ARG A 2 -53.66 21.64 23.63
C ARG A 2 -53.22 21.08 24.99
N THR A 3 -51.93 20.80 25.18
CA THR A 3 -51.21 21.14 26.42
C THR A 3 -49.70 21.24 26.17
N ARG A 4 -49.16 22.41 26.55
CA ARG A 4 -47.74 22.75 26.74
C ARG A 4 -47.27 22.25 28.12
N PHE A 5 -45.99 22.54 28.42
CA PHE A 5 -45.22 22.46 29.68
C PHE A 5 -44.23 21.28 29.68
N SER A 6 -42.95 21.43 30.01
CA SER A 6 -42.17 22.60 30.46
C SER A 6 -40.68 22.30 30.31
N SER A 7 -39.91 23.33 29.96
CA SER A 7 -38.47 23.41 30.24
C SER A 7 -38.22 23.21 31.74
N SER A 8 -37.54 22.13 32.10
CA SER A 8 -36.88 21.98 33.40
C SER A 8 -35.39 21.79 33.16
N SER A 9 -34.65 22.87 33.31
CA SER A 9 -33.22 22.88 33.59
C SER A 9 -32.95 22.04 34.84
N SER A 10 -32.46 20.81 34.66
CA SER A 10 -31.79 20.07 35.73
C SER A 10 -30.29 20.19 35.53
N PHE A 11 -29.71 21.05 36.37
CA PHE A 11 -28.28 21.11 36.65
C PHE A 11 -27.69 19.70 36.77
N HIS A 12 -26.89 19.29 35.78
CA HIS A 12 -25.85 18.29 35.97
C HIS A 12 -24.51 19.01 35.99
N ASN A 13 -24.25 19.55 37.18
CA ASN A 13 -22.95 19.74 37.82
C ASN A 13 -21.75 19.39 36.91
N GLU A 14 -21.23 20.38 36.18
CA GLU A 14 -19.91 20.33 35.56
C GLU A 14 -18.87 20.09 36.67
N ARG A 15 -18.50 18.84 36.91
CA ARG A 15 -17.24 18.55 37.57
C ARG A 15 -16.17 18.96 36.57
N LYS A 16 -15.45 20.04 36.85
CA LYS A 16 -14.16 20.34 36.20
C LYS A 16 -13.30 19.08 36.27
N THR A 17 -13.24 18.32 35.19
CA THR A 17 -12.30 17.19 35.07
C THR A 17 -10.95 17.80 34.76
N THR A 18 -10.05 17.76 35.72
CA THR A 18 -8.63 18.01 35.54
C THR A 18 -8.10 16.98 34.54
N ASN A 19 -8.04 17.34 33.26
CA ASN A 19 -7.53 16.45 32.22
C ASN A 19 -6.02 16.27 32.39
N LYS A 20 -5.58 15.02 32.51
CA LYS A 20 -4.17 14.64 32.58
C LYS A 20 -3.63 14.53 31.15
N TYR A 21 -2.48 15.11 30.84
CA TYR A 21 -1.89 14.92 29.52
C TYR A 21 -1.06 13.64 29.47
N CYS A 22 -1.25 12.81 28.44
CA CYS A 22 -0.38 11.65 28.20
C CYS A 22 0.70 12.01 27.16
N HIS A 23 1.96 12.00 27.59
CA HIS A 23 3.10 12.29 26.69
C HIS A 23 3.39 11.21 25.65
N VAL A 24 2.85 9.99 25.84
CA VAL A 24 3.01 8.89 24.87
C VAL A 24 1.94 8.97 23.77
N CYS A 25 0.69 9.24 24.13
CA CYS A 25 -0.41 9.39 23.17
C CYS A 25 -0.58 10.82 22.64
N LEU A 26 0.16 11.79 23.17
CA LEU A 26 0.09 13.21 22.85
C LEU A 26 -1.34 13.80 22.95
N ASN A 27 -2.15 13.29 23.87
CA ASN A 27 -3.53 13.72 24.07
C ASN A 27 -3.87 13.90 25.55
N TYR A 28 -4.86 14.75 25.83
CA TYR A 28 -5.47 14.87 27.14
C TYR A 28 -6.37 13.66 27.41
N VAL A 29 -6.18 13.05 28.57
CA VAL A 29 -6.88 11.86 29.03
C VAL A 29 -7.54 12.11 30.39
N GLU A 30 -8.54 11.30 30.74
CA GLU A 30 -9.16 11.38 32.07
C GLU A 30 -8.08 11.22 33.16
N GLU A 31 -8.22 11.92 34.28
CA GLU A 31 -7.23 12.00 35.37
C GLU A 31 -6.70 10.62 35.85
N ARG A 32 -7.57 9.61 35.85
CA ARG A 32 -7.28 8.22 36.27
C ARG A 32 -6.91 7.28 35.10
N SER A 33 -6.56 7.82 33.95
CA SER A 33 -6.10 7.04 32.81
C SER A 33 -4.61 6.71 32.93
N HIS A 34 -4.27 5.49 32.52
CA HIS A 34 -2.89 5.01 32.45
C HIS A 34 -2.60 4.50 31.04
N HIS A 35 -1.43 4.85 30.51
CA HIS A 35 -0.97 4.36 29.21
C HIS A 35 -0.51 2.91 29.34
N CYS A 36 -1.05 2.02 28.53
CA CYS A 36 -0.57 0.64 28.45
C CYS A 36 0.38 0.49 27.26
N TYR A 37 1.66 0.21 27.53
CA TYR A 37 2.66 -0.01 26.48
C TYR A 37 2.43 -1.29 25.65
N ILE A 38 1.63 -2.24 26.14
CA ILE A 38 1.29 -3.44 25.37
C ILE A 38 0.17 -3.12 24.38
N CYS A 39 -0.87 -2.40 24.83
CA CYS A 39 -1.99 -2.01 23.97
C CYS A 39 -1.76 -0.71 23.18
N GLN A 40 -0.68 0.03 23.47
CA GLN A 40 -0.33 1.33 22.86
C GLN A 40 -1.45 2.38 22.95
N GLN A 41 -2.20 2.39 24.04
CA GLN A 41 -3.31 3.32 24.28
C GLN A 41 -3.52 3.61 25.76
N CYS A 42 -4.10 4.77 26.06
CA CYS A 42 -4.52 5.13 27.41
C CYS A 42 -5.85 4.48 27.78
N ILE A 43 -5.86 3.76 28.91
CA ILE A 43 -7.04 3.06 29.40
C ILE A 43 -7.61 3.81 30.60
N PRO A 44 -8.88 4.28 30.53
CA PRO A 44 -9.53 4.93 31.66
C PRO A 44 -9.72 3.97 32.84
N ILE A 45 -9.29 4.41 34.03
CA ILE A 45 -9.37 3.61 35.27
C ILE A 45 -8.78 2.21 35.03
N GLN A 46 -7.57 2.18 34.45
CA GLN A 46 -6.89 0.93 34.13
C GLN A 46 -6.67 0.11 35.40
N ASP A 47 -7.11 -1.14 35.37
CA ASP A 47 -6.80 -2.12 36.40
C ASP A 47 -5.48 -2.82 36.08
N HIS A 48 -5.45 -3.60 35.01
CA HIS A 48 -4.25 -4.29 34.54
C HIS A 48 -4.36 -4.63 33.05
N HIS A 49 -3.24 -5.03 32.45
CA HIS A 49 -3.27 -5.74 31.17
C HIS A 49 -3.41 -7.24 31.45
N CYS A 50 -4.52 -7.84 31.02
CA CYS A 50 -4.78 -9.26 31.26
C CYS A 50 -4.05 -10.09 30.23
N PHE A 51 -3.02 -10.82 30.66
CA PHE A 51 -2.25 -11.72 29.81
C PHE A 51 -3.14 -12.78 29.13
N PHE A 52 -4.10 -13.36 29.87
CA PHE A 52 -4.97 -14.42 29.34
C PHE A 52 -5.92 -13.95 28.24
N LEU A 53 -6.39 -12.70 28.31
CA LEU A 53 -7.32 -12.14 27.32
C LEU A 53 -6.61 -11.31 26.24
N GLY A 54 -5.30 -11.07 26.37
CA GLY A 54 -4.53 -10.23 25.46
C GLY A 54 -5.06 -8.79 25.38
N THR A 55 -5.72 -8.29 26.42
CA THR A 55 -6.36 -6.97 26.42
C THR A 55 -6.33 -6.30 27.81
N CYS A 56 -6.47 -4.98 27.84
CA CYS A 56 -6.55 -4.24 29.09
C CYS A 56 -7.92 -4.34 29.75
N ILE A 57 -7.91 -4.54 31.07
CA ILE A 57 -9.09 -4.46 31.91
C ILE A 57 -9.13 -3.07 32.54
N GLY A 58 -10.21 -2.34 32.29
CA GLY A 58 -10.42 -0.97 32.78
C GLY A 58 -11.90 -0.63 32.80
N ARG A 59 -12.23 0.67 32.91
CA ARG A 59 -13.60 1.16 33.14
C ARG A 59 -14.68 0.51 32.26
N HIS A 60 -14.41 0.35 30.98
CA HIS A 60 -15.42 -0.07 30.01
C HIS A 60 -15.70 -1.58 30.01
N ASN A 61 -14.75 -2.41 30.44
CA ASN A 61 -14.87 -3.88 30.37
C ASN A 61 -14.69 -4.62 31.70
N GLN A 62 -14.35 -3.92 32.79
CA GLN A 62 -14.18 -4.52 34.12
C GLN A 62 -15.41 -5.31 34.58
N LYS A 63 -16.63 -4.84 34.28
CA LYS A 63 -17.87 -5.55 34.62
C LYS A 63 -17.99 -6.90 33.92
N TYR A 64 -17.58 -6.99 32.65
CA TYR A 64 -17.61 -8.23 31.89
C TYR A 64 -16.53 -9.19 32.36
N PHE A 65 -15.37 -8.67 32.76
CA PHE A 65 -14.29 -9.45 33.35
C PHE A 65 -14.71 -10.07 34.70
N LEU A 66 -15.34 -9.31 35.58
CA LEU A 66 -15.90 -9.82 36.83
C LEU A 66 -16.98 -10.88 36.56
N LEU A 67 -17.88 -10.63 35.60
CA LEU A 67 -18.90 -11.61 35.23
C LEU A 67 -18.28 -12.91 34.70
N MET A 68 -17.22 -12.83 33.90
CA MET A 68 -16.47 -13.99 33.42
C MET A 68 -15.86 -14.78 34.58
N LEU A 69 -15.19 -14.12 35.54
CA LEU A 69 -14.64 -14.78 36.72
C LEU A 69 -15.72 -15.48 37.56
N PHE A 70 -16.90 -14.86 37.69
CA PHE A 70 -18.04 -15.49 38.37
C PHE A 70 -18.49 -16.77 37.66
N HIS A 71 -18.66 -16.73 36.33
CA HIS A 71 -19.06 -17.91 35.56
C HIS A 71 -18.00 -19.01 35.60
N LEU A 72 -16.72 -18.65 35.52
CA LEU A 72 -15.61 -19.58 35.68
C LEU A 72 -15.65 -20.25 37.06
N LEU A 73 -15.89 -19.47 38.12
CA LEU A 73 -15.99 -20.01 39.46
C LEU A 73 -17.16 -21.01 39.58
N CYS A 74 -18.34 -20.67 39.05
CA CYS A 74 -19.49 -21.58 39.00
C CYS A 74 -19.17 -22.87 38.23
N ALA A 75 -18.53 -22.76 37.06
CA ALA A 75 -18.15 -23.92 36.25
C ALA A 75 -17.17 -24.84 36.98
N HIS A 76 -16.18 -24.28 37.68
CA HIS A 76 -15.21 -25.08 38.45
C HIS A 76 -15.85 -25.74 39.67
N PHE A 77 -16.78 -25.07 40.38
CA PHE A 77 -17.54 -25.71 41.46
C PHE A 77 -18.41 -26.86 40.96
N ILE A 78 -19.06 -26.70 39.80
CA ILE A 78 -19.84 -27.77 39.17
C ILE A 78 -18.91 -28.93 38.78
N GLY A 79 -17.80 -28.64 38.11
CA GLY A 79 -16.79 -29.65 37.75
C GLY A 79 -16.23 -30.39 38.97
N TYR A 80 -15.95 -29.67 40.05
CA TYR A 80 -15.48 -30.25 41.30
C TYR A 80 -16.54 -31.17 41.94
N ALA A 81 -17.82 -30.80 41.89
CA ALA A 81 -18.91 -31.67 42.35
C ALA A 81 -18.95 -32.99 41.57
N PHE A 82 -18.75 -32.95 40.24
CA PHE A 82 -18.63 -34.16 39.43
C PHE A 82 -17.40 -35.00 39.78
N VAL A 83 -16.24 -34.37 40.00
CA VAL A 83 -15.01 -35.06 40.44
C VAL A 83 -15.23 -35.74 41.80
N CYS A 84 -15.85 -35.04 42.76
CA CYS A 84 -16.18 -35.60 44.08
C CYS A 84 -17.20 -36.75 43.98
N ASN A 85 -18.21 -36.65 43.12
CA ASN A 85 -19.17 -37.74 42.90
C ASN A 85 -18.51 -38.97 42.27
N PHE A 86 -17.61 -38.77 41.31
CA PHE A 86 -16.86 -39.85 40.69
C PHE A 86 -15.91 -40.53 41.69
N LEU A 87 -15.17 -39.74 42.47
CA LEU A 87 -14.31 -40.23 43.55
C LEU A 87 -15.10 -41.04 44.59
N TRP A 88 -16.32 -40.61 44.92
CA TRP A 88 -17.21 -41.33 45.82
C TRP A 88 -17.57 -42.72 45.28
N ASN A 89 -17.94 -42.81 44.01
CA ASN A 89 -18.35 -44.06 43.37
C ASN A 89 -17.18 -45.04 43.20
N GLU A 90 -15.99 -44.55 42.81
CA GLU A 90 -14.84 -45.40 42.52
C GLU A 90 -14.04 -45.82 43.77
N MET A 91 -14.07 -45.03 44.84
CA MET A 91 -13.33 -45.33 46.08
C MET A 91 -14.21 -45.78 47.24
N GLY A 92 -15.49 -46.05 47.00
CA GLY A 92 -16.42 -46.61 47.99
C GLY A 92 -16.75 -45.67 49.14
N GLY A 93 -16.72 -44.34 48.91
CA GLY A 93 -17.09 -43.32 49.89
C GLY A 93 -15.94 -42.70 50.72
N TYR A 94 -16.26 -41.70 51.55
CA TYR A 94 -15.28 -40.95 52.36
C TYR A 94 -14.99 -41.63 53.71
N HIS A 95 -14.30 -42.75 53.69
CA HIS A 95 -13.70 -43.32 54.91
C HIS A 95 -12.37 -42.62 55.24
N PHE A 96 -11.93 -42.69 56.49
CA PHE A 96 -10.68 -42.06 56.96
C PHE A 96 -9.48 -42.40 56.04
N VAL A 97 -9.38 -43.66 55.61
CA VAL A 97 -8.34 -44.13 54.69
C VAL A 97 -8.48 -43.49 53.30
N THR A 98 -9.70 -43.38 52.78
CA THR A 98 -9.98 -42.77 51.46
C THR A 98 -9.65 -41.28 51.44
N ILE A 99 -9.94 -40.55 52.54
CA ILE A 99 -9.59 -39.14 52.68
C ILE A 99 -8.05 -38.96 52.67
N PHE A 100 -7.32 -39.83 53.37
CA PHE A 100 -5.85 -39.83 53.32
C PHE A 100 -5.30 -40.13 51.92
N LYS A 101 -5.92 -41.06 51.17
CA LYS A 101 -5.55 -41.36 49.78
C LYS A 101 -5.77 -40.16 48.84
N ILE A 102 -6.82 -39.36 49.05
CA ILE A 102 -7.10 -38.14 48.26
C ILE A 102 -6.11 -37.01 48.61
N LEU A 103 -5.91 -36.73 49.91
CA LEU A 103 -5.11 -35.59 50.41
C LEU A 103 -3.60 -35.80 50.36
N PHE A 104 -3.13 -37.04 50.17
CA PHE A 104 -1.71 -37.36 50.06
C PHE A 104 -1.46 -38.27 48.87
N PHE A 105 -2.18 -38.03 47.77
CA PHE A 105 -2.16 -38.88 46.57
C PHE A 105 -0.73 -39.14 46.04
N ASN A 106 0.11 -38.09 45.95
CA ASN A 106 1.49 -38.21 45.48
C ASN A 106 2.33 -39.15 46.36
N ILE A 107 2.12 -39.11 47.68
CA ILE A 107 2.80 -39.99 48.64
C ILE A 107 2.22 -41.40 48.55
N GLY A 108 0.89 -41.53 48.45
CA GLY A 108 0.20 -42.81 48.28
C GLY A 108 0.57 -43.55 46.99
N TYR A 109 0.81 -42.82 45.89
CA TYR A 109 1.27 -43.39 44.62
C TYR A 109 2.72 -43.90 44.73
N VAL A 110 3.61 -43.12 45.34
CA VAL A 110 5.01 -43.52 45.54
C VAL A 110 5.14 -44.71 46.49
N LEU A 111 4.31 -44.76 47.53
CA LEU A 111 4.32 -45.85 48.52
C LEU A 111 3.45 -47.07 48.11
N GLY A 112 2.84 -47.07 46.93
CA GLY A 112 2.12 -48.22 46.37
C GLY A 112 0.72 -48.47 46.96
N PHE A 113 0.13 -47.50 47.66
CA PHE A 113 -1.23 -47.59 48.23
C PHE A 113 -2.34 -47.07 47.29
N VAL A 114 -1.95 -46.56 46.11
CA VAL A 114 -2.82 -46.24 44.98
C VAL A 114 -2.70 -47.36 43.96
N GLU A 115 -3.80 -48.05 43.69
CA GLU A 115 -3.80 -49.37 43.05
C GLU A 115 -3.93 -49.29 41.52
N THR A 116 -4.43 -48.16 40.97
CA THR A 116 -4.64 -48.01 39.52
C THR A 116 -4.12 -46.67 38.96
N LYS A 117 -3.70 -46.69 37.69
CA LYS A 117 -3.32 -45.47 36.95
C LYS A 117 -4.45 -44.44 36.87
N TRP A 118 -5.70 -44.91 36.88
CA TRP A 118 -6.89 -44.06 36.87
C TRP A 118 -7.07 -43.27 38.17
N GLN A 119 -6.89 -43.92 39.33
CA GLN A 119 -6.89 -43.23 40.62
C GLN A 119 -5.82 -42.13 40.66
N ALA A 120 -4.69 -42.33 39.98
CA ALA A 120 -3.64 -41.33 39.88
C ALA A 120 -3.97 -40.12 39.04
N PHE A 121 -4.53 -40.36 37.87
CA PHE A 121 -5.01 -39.30 37.00
C PHE A 121 -6.05 -38.43 37.71
N ILE A 122 -7.00 -39.04 38.40
CA ILE A 122 -8.11 -38.33 39.06
C ILE A 122 -7.62 -37.57 40.29
N GLY A 123 -6.68 -38.13 41.07
CA GLY A 123 -6.04 -37.44 42.18
C GLY A 123 -5.37 -36.14 41.72
N VAL A 124 -4.61 -36.17 40.63
CA VAL A 124 -4.01 -34.96 40.04
C VAL A 124 -5.07 -33.96 39.58
N HIS A 125 -6.13 -34.42 38.91
CA HIS A 125 -7.23 -33.56 38.46
C HIS A 125 -7.95 -32.88 39.62
N HIS A 126 -8.19 -33.59 40.73
CA HIS A 126 -8.78 -33.03 41.94
C HIS A 126 -7.94 -31.87 42.49
N TYR A 127 -6.62 -32.01 42.57
CA TYR A 127 -5.73 -30.94 43.02
C TYR A 127 -5.72 -29.73 42.09
N LEU A 128 -5.72 -29.95 40.78
CA LEU A 128 -5.75 -28.87 39.79
C LEU A 128 -7.06 -28.08 39.90
N VAL A 129 -8.21 -28.76 39.92
CA VAL A 129 -9.51 -28.10 40.06
C VAL A 129 -9.63 -27.38 41.41
N TYR A 130 -9.14 -27.99 42.49
CA TYR A 130 -9.10 -27.33 43.81
C TYR A 130 -8.24 -26.06 43.79
N PHE A 131 -7.04 -26.15 43.21
CA PHE A 131 -6.14 -25.01 43.08
C PHE A 131 -6.77 -23.88 42.25
N ASP A 132 -7.41 -24.21 41.13
CA ASP A 132 -8.10 -23.25 40.27
C ASP A 132 -9.26 -22.57 41.00
N ILE A 133 -10.07 -23.32 41.77
CA ILE A 133 -11.15 -22.74 42.60
C ILE A 133 -10.57 -21.74 43.60
N VAL A 134 -9.51 -22.11 44.33
CA VAL A 134 -8.89 -21.23 45.34
C VAL A 134 -8.31 -19.98 44.68
N PHE A 135 -7.59 -20.14 43.56
CA PHE A 135 -6.97 -19.05 42.84
C PHE A 135 -7.99 -18.07 42.26
N ILE A 136 -9.00 -18.58 41.53
CA ILE A 136 -10.06 -17.77 40.92
C ILE A 136 -10.90 -17.10 42.02
N SER A 137 -11.22 -17.80 43.11
CA SER A 137 -11.95 -17.21 44.26
C SER A 137 -11.19 -16.04 44.86
N ARG A 138 -9.88 -16.19 45.06
CA ARG A 138 -9.02 -15.13 45.59
C ARG A 138 -8.95 -13.95 44.63
N LEU A 139 -8.77 -14.20 43.33
CA LEU A 139 -8.72 -13.16 42.31
C LEU A 139 -10.05 -12.39 42.24
N PHE A 140 -11.17 -13.11 42.20
CA PHE A 140 -12.52 -12.54 42.17
C PHE A 140 -12.79 -11.68 43.41
N TYR A 141 -12.45 -12.19 44.59
CA TYR A 141 -12.56 -11.44 45.85
C TYR A 141 -11.71 -10.17 45.83
N GLN A 142 -10.44 -10.25 45.40
CA GLN A 142 -9.55 -9.09 45.32
C GLN A 142 -10.08 -8.02 44.37
N MET A 143 -10.61 -8.41 43.21
CA MET A 143 -11.13 -7.46 42.23
C MET A 143 -12.44 -6.81 42.70
N ILE A 144 -13.35 -7.57 43.31
CA ILE A 144 -14.57 -7.01 43.92
C ILE A 144 -14.20 -6.05 45.04
N ASN A 145 -13.33 -6.45 45.96
CA ASN A 145 -12.94 -5.61 47.09
C ASN A 145 -12.29 -4.31 46.62
N ARG A 146 -11.41 -4.36 45.61
CA ARG A 146 -10.81 -3.15 45.01
C ARG A 146 -11.86 -2.27 44.32
N SER A 147 -12.76 -2.89 43.55
CA SER A 147 -13.85 -2.17 42.86
C SER A 147 -14.78 -1.47 43.85
N LEU A 148 -15.14 -2.12 44.96
CA LEU A 148 -15.99 -1.54 46.02
C LEU A 148 -15.31 -0.39 46.74
N ASN A 149 -13.99 -0.45 46.90
CA ASN A 149 -13.18 0.63 47.49
C ASN A 149 -12.73 1.69 46.46
N GLY A 150 -13.20 1.62 45.21
CA GLY A 150 -12.86 2.57 44.14
C GLY A 150 -11.38 2.56 43.72
N GLN A 151 -10.65 1.50 44.04
CA GLN A 151 -9.23 1.31 43.75
C GLN A 151 -9.02 0.45 42.50
N THR A 152 -7.92 0.69 41.78
CA THR A 152 -7.43 -0.21 40.72
C THR A 152 -6.16 -0.91 41.17
N HIS A 153 -5.80 -2.02 40.52
CA HIS A 153 -4.55 -2.73 40.78
C HIS A 153 -3.33 -1.81 40.61
N ILE A 154 -3.30 -0.97 39.56
CA ILE A 154 -2.23 0.03 39.35
C ILE A 154 -2.14 1.04 40.51
N MET A 155 -3.27 1.48 41.08
CA MET A 155 -3.26 2.38 42.24
C MET A 155 -2.78 1.69 43.51
N ALA A 156 -3.12 0.40 43.69
CA ALA A 156 -2.68 -0.41 44.82
C ALA A 156 -1.17 -0.73 44.77
N THR A 157 -0.61 -0.94 43.58
CA THR A 157 0.84 -1.20 43.41
C THR A 157 1.69 0.06 43.54
N ASN A 158 1.14 1.23 43.19
CA ASN A 158 1.85 2.51 43.23
C ASN A 158 1.68 3.29 44.55
N GLY A 159 1.06 2.69 45.57
CA GLY A 159 0.95 3.28 46.92
C GLY A 159 0.03 4.49 47.04
N HIS A 160 -0.90 4.70 46.11
CA HIS A 160 -1.85 5.83 46.18
C HIS A 160 -3.07 5.50 47.05
N THR A 161 -3.29 6.29 48.11
CA THR A 161 -4.51 6.25 48.93
C THR A 161 -5.73 6.78 48.16
N PRO A 162 -6.95 6.28 48.44
CA PRO A 162 -8.17 6.81 47.83
C PRO A 162 -8.44 8.23 48.36
N LEU A 163 -8.69 9.18 47.45
CA LEU A 163 -9.11 10.55 47.81
C LEU A 163 -10.45 10.49 48.54
N THR A 164 -10.47 10.92 49.79
CA THR A 164 -11.70 11.24 50.52
C THR A 164 -12.33 12.50 49.90
N LYS A 165 -13.66 12.62 50.04
CA LYS A 165 -14.51 13.64 49.42
C LYS A 165 -14.26 15.10 49.87
N GLN A 166 -13.10 15.43 50.45
CA GLN A 166 -12.92 16.68 51.20
C GLN A 166 -11.74 17.56 50.81
N ASP A 167 -10.93 17.19 49.81
CA ASP A 167 -9.83 18.05 49.35
C ASP A 167 -10.23 18.87 48.12
N SER A 168 -11.25 19.71 48.33
CA SER A 168 -11.58 20.82 47.42
C SER A 168 -11.19 22.12 48.11
N LYS A 169 -9.88 22.42 48.19
CA LYS A 169 -9.34 23.78 48.47
C LYS A 169 -7.81 23.73 48.51
N SER A 170 -7.19 24.77 47.94
CA SER A 170 -5.76 24.92 47.63
C SER A 170 -5.40 24.16 46.34
N THR A 171 -4.75 24.75 45.34
CA THR A 171 -3.68 25.75 45.41
C THR A 171 -3.53 26.45 44.05
N ALA A 172 -3.16 27.73 44.12
CA ALA A 172 -2.33 28.51 43.18
C ALA A 172 -2.70 28.55 41.69
N VAL A 173 -3.28 29.70 41.33
CA VAL A 173 -3.23 30.33 40.01
C VAL A 173 -1.78 30.47 39.57
N VAL A 174 -1.42 29.86 38.44
CA VAL A 174 -0.28 30.27 37.62
C VAL A 174 -0.87 30.84 36.34
N GLU A 175 -0.89 32.16 36.25
CA GLU A 175 -1.12 32.88 35.00
C GLU A 175 0.03 32.53 34.05
N VAL A 176 -0.26 31.70 33.04
CA VAL A 176 0.56 31.60 31.85
C VAL A 176 -0.10 32.47 30.81
N ASN A 177 0.61 33.54 30.44
CA ASN A 177 0.24 34.49 29.40
C ASN A 177 -0.35 33.80 28.17
N THR A 178 -1.52 34.29 27.79
CA THR A 178 -2.23 34.00 26.55
C THR A 178 -1.33 34.22 25.35
N LEU A 179 -0.83 33.13 24.77
CA LEU A 179 -0.52 33.09 23.34
C LEU A 179 -1.83 32.82 22.61
N SER A 180 -2.17 33.76 21.74
CA SER A 180 -3.31 33.82 20.80
C SER A 180 -4.04 32.49 20.58
N GLU A 181 -5.33 32.50 20.94
CA GLU A 181 -6.36 31.59 20.47
C GLU A 181 -6.47 31.66 18.94
N ASP A 182 -5.64 30.90 18.23
CA ASP A 182 -5.82 30.58 16.81
C ASP A 182 -5.13 29.23 16.54
N ASN A 183 -5.74 28.15 17.04
CA ASN A 183 -5.53 26.77 16.55
C ASN A 183 -6.54 25.82 17.20
N GLN A 184 -7.83 26.13 17.05
CA GLN A 184 -8.84 25.08 17.08
C GLN A 184 -8.71 24.32 15.74
N LEU A 185 -8.08 23.15 15.77
CA LEU A 185 -8.15 22.19 14.67
C LEU A 185 -9.62 21.83 14.46
N ASN A 186 -10.15 22.35 13.37
CA ASN A 186 -11.53 22.21 12.95
C ASN A 186 -11.69 20.79 12.37
N PRO A 187 -12.79 20.04 12.60
CA PRO A 187 -13.00 18.72 12.02
C PRO A 187 -13.17 18.69 10.49
N ALA A 188 -12.86 19.81 9.81
CA ALA A 188 -12.86 19.97 8.36
C ALA A 188 -11.54 19.52 7.70
N ASP A 189 -10.49 19.18 8.47
CA ASP A 189 -9.19 18.72 7.93
C ASP A 189 -9.21 17.28 7.38
N HIS A 190 -10.39 16.68 7.19
CA HIS A 190 -10.59 15.37 6.56
C HIS A 190 -11.27 15.45 5.18
N ASP A 191 -11.46 16.65 4.64
CA ASP A 191 -11.69 16.80 3.21
C ASP A 191 -10.43 16.33 2.47
N GLY A 192 -10.60 15.48 1.45
CA GLY A 192 -9.48 15.01 0.62
C GLY A 192 -8.62 16.19 0.21
N VAL A 193 -7.34 16.17 0.64
CA VAL A 193 -6.40 17.29 0.62
C VAL A 193 -6.33 17.93 -0.77
N THR A 194 -7.17 18.94 -1.03
CA THR A 194 -6.76 20.09 -1.82
C THR A 194 -5.78 20.83 -0.93
N SER A 195 -4.50 20.56 -1.11
CA SER A 195 -3.45 21.17 -0.30
C SER A 195 -3.53 22.69 -0.44
N ASP A 196 -3.77 23.41 0.66
CA ASP A 196 -3.61 24.88 0.76
C ASP A 196 -2.16 25.34 0.50
N TYR A 197 -1.27 24.38 0.26
CA TYR A 197 0.11 24.60 -0.15
C TYR A 197 0.15 25.12 -1.60
N SER A 198 0.51 26.39 -1.73
CA SER A 198 1.01 26.95 -2.99
C SER A 198 2.54 27.08 -2.92
N ILE A 199 3.23 26.68 -3.99
CA ILE A 199 4.69 26.72 -4.06
C ILE A 199 5.10 27.81 -5.04
N HIS A 200 6.03 28.64 -4.59
CA HIS A 200 6.69 29.65 -5.41
C HIS A 200 8.20 29.55 -5.20
N VAL A 201 8.93 29.34 -6.29
CA VAL A 201 10.40 29.33 -6.29
C VAL A 201 10.89 30.71 -6.72
N ASP A 202 11.40 31.49 -5.76
CA ASP A 202 12.06 32.77 -6.05
C ASP A 202 13.48 32.51 -6.57
N SER A 203 13.60 32.45 -7.90
CA SER A 203 14.87 32.18 -8.58
C SER A 203 14.92 32.89 -9.93
N LYS A 204 16.08 33.46 -10.26
CA LYS A 204 16.34 34.02 -11.61
C LYS A 204 16.28 32.97 -12.72
N ASN A 205 16.40 31.69 -12.36
CA ASN A 205 16.34 30.57 -13.30
C ASN A 205 14.93 30.02 -13.46
N THR A 206 13.93 30.55 -12.74
CA THR A 206 12.55 30.08 -12.81
C THR A 206 11.64 31.25 -13.14
N THR A 207 10.85 31.12 -14.20
CA THR A 207 9.86 32.13 -14.59
C THR A 207 8.46 31.54 -14.56
N TYR A 208 7.55 32.22 -13.87
CA TYR A 208 6.14 31.87 -13.83
C TYR A 208 5.35 32.82 -14.75
N THR A 209 4.71 32.27 -15.77
CA THR A 209 3.72 32.99 -16.58
C THR A 209 2.32 32.43 -16.29
N ASN A 210 1.28 33.03 -16.86
CA ASN A 210 -0.08 32.49 -16.74
C ASN A 210 -0.19 31.08 -17.38
N GLU A 211 0.61 30.80 -18.41
CA GLU A 211 0.52 29.57 -19.20
C GLU A 211 1.57 28.52 -18.80
N PHE A 212 2.78 28.95 -18.44
CA PHE A 212 3.94 28.07 -18.26
C PHE A 212 4.73 28.37 -16.99
N ILE A 213 5.34 27.31 -16.45
CA ILE A 213 6.51 27.37 -15.57
C ILE A 213 7.72 27.04 -16.43
N GLU A 214 8.64 27.98 -16.55
CA GLU A 214 9.92 27.75 -17.22
C GLU A 214 11.04 27.66 -16.19
N SER A 215 11.89 26.63 -16.31
CA SER A 215 13.02 26.45 -15.42
C SER A 215 14.29 26.12 -16.18
N LYS A 216 15.34 26.90 -15.92
CA LYS A 216 16.69 26.65 -16.40
C LYS A 216 17.42 25.75 -15.41
N TYR A 217 17.85 24.58 -15.88
CA TYR A 217 18.51 23.57 -15.07
C TYR A 217 19.86 23.17 -15.66
N ILE A 218 20.87 22.98 -14.81
CA ILE A 218 22.18 22.46 -15.20
C ILE A 218 22.25 21.02 -14.72
N TYR A 219 22.32 20.09 -15.68
CA TYR A 219 22.51 18.67 -15.42
C TYR A 219 24.01 18.35 -15.38
N ASP A 220 24.50 18.06 -14.17
CA ASP A 220 25.85 17.55 -13.93
C ASP A 220 25.90 16.03 -14.17
N MET A 221 26.80 15.59 -15.05
CA MET A 221 27.00 14.17 -15.36
C MET A 221 28.47 13.85 -15.52
N ASN A 222 28.92 12.76 -14.90
CA ASN A 222 30.27 12.24 -15.11
C ASN A 222 30.30 11.37 -16.37
N HIS A 223 31.23 11.66 -17.27
CA HIS A 223 31.64 10.73 -18.32
C HIS A 223 32.83 9.93 -17.82
N CYS A 224 32.78 8.61 -17.93
CA CYS A 224 33.80 7.72 -17.36
C CYS A 224 34.42 6.84 -18.44
N GLU A 225 35.75 6.79 -18.48
CA GLU A 225 36.52 5.84 -19.30
C GLU A 225 37.27 4.88 -18.39
N VAL A 226 37.27 3.58 -18.74
CA VAL A 226 37.90 2.53 -17.95
C VAL A 226 38.98 1.85 -18.77
N ASP A 227 40.24 2.02 -18.36
CA ASP A 227 41.35 1.25 -18.90
C ASP A 227 41.38 -0.14 -18.24
N GLN A 228 40.95 -1.15 -18.99
CA GLN A 228 40.89 -2.54 -18.53
C GLN A 228 42.27 -3.12 -18.17
N SER A 229 43.36 -2.60 -18.76
CA SER A 229 44.71 -3.12 -18.55
C SER A 229 45.32 -2.60 -17.24
N THR A 230 45.14 -1.32 -16.94
CA THR A 230 45.66 -0.68 -15.73
C THR A 230 44.63 -0.64 -14.59
N LYS A 231 43.37 -0.97 -14.88
CA LYS A 231 42.20 -0.77 -13.99
C LYS A 231 41.99 0.68 -13.55
N ARG A 232 42.56 1.64 -14.28
CA ARG A 232 42.37 3.06 -14.03
C ARG A 232 40.99 3.49 -14.55
N VAL A 233 40.27 4.28 -13.74
CA VAL A 233 39.03 4.94 -14.14
C VAL A 233 39.32 6.43 -14.28
N GLU A 234 39.14 6.98 -15.47
CA GLU A 234 39.17 8.41 -15.72
C GLU A 234 37.75 8.96 -15.66
N ILE A 235 37.53 10.01 -14.85
CA ILE A 235 36.23 10.62 -14.61
C ILE A 235 36.28 12.07 -15.11
N ILE A 236 35.44 12.39 -16.09
CA ILE A 236 35.37 13.69 -16.75
C ILE A 236 33.99 14.31 -16.44
N PRO A 237 33.90 15.25 -15.47
CA PRO A 237 32.65 15.93 -15.17
C PRO A 237 32.20 16.81 -16.34
N ARG A 238 30.94 16.69 -16.76
CA ARG A 238 30.31 17.49 -17.82
C ARG A 238 29.04 18.15 -17.32
N LYS A 239 28.69 19.28 -17.93
CA LYS A 239 27.49 20.07 -17.64
C LYS A 239 26.66 20.21 -18.89
N TYR A 240 25.36 19.93 -18.78
CA TYR A 240 24.39 20.10 -19.85
C TYR A 240 23.30 21.03 -19.37
N GLN A 241 22.98 22.06 -20.15
CA GLN A 241 21.94 23.01 -19.78
C GLN A 241 20.63 22.64 -20.46
N TYR A 242 19.58 22.55 -19.65
CA TYR A 242 18.20 22.34 -20.06
C TYR A 242 17.37 23.57 -19.70
N ILE A 243 16.39 23.86 -20.55
CA ILE A 243 15.30 24.78 -20.24
C ILE A 243 14.02 23.96 -20.32
N PHE A 244 13.46 23.61 -19.16
CA PHE A 244 12.18 22.94 -19.05
C PHE A 244 11.05 23.96 -19.14
N ARG A 245 9.95 23.58 -19.80
CA ARG A 245 8.71 24.35 -19.88
C ARG A 245 7.55 23.42 -19.57
N THR A 246 6.86 23.71 -18.48
CA THR A 246 5.70 22.95 -18.01
C THR A 246 4.44 23.78 -18.18
N LYS A 247 3.47 23.31 -18.98
CA LYS A 247 2.15 23.96 -19.09
C LYS A 247 1.39 23.87 -17.77
N ARG A 248 0.89 24.99 -17.25
CA ARG A 248 0.24 25.08 -15.93
C ARG A 248 -1.20 24.57 -15.92
N GLN A 249 -1.92 24.78 -17.02
CA GLN A 249 -3.30 24.31 -17.15
C GLN A 249 -3.33 22.79 -17.26
N VAL A 250 -3.87 22.14 -16.23
CA VAL A 250 -4.15 20.70 -16.22
C VAL A 250 -5.23 20.41 -17.26
N GLN A 251 -5.01 19.38 -18.09
CA GLN A 251 -5.94 19.06 -19.16
C GLN A 251 -7.12 18.26 -18.65
N ARG A 252 -8.32 18.51 -19.21
CA ARG A 252 -9.47 17.64 -18.93
C ARG A 252 -9.21 16.24 -19.50
N THR A 253 -9.01 15.29 -18.60
CA THR A 253 -8.43 13.98 -18.92
C THR A 253 -9.41 12.85 -18.67
N GLY A 254 -9.56 12.00 -19.68
CA GLY A 254 -10.23 10.71 -19.54
C GLY A 254 -9.26 9.55 -19.50
N VAL A 255 -9.64 8.48 -18.82
CA VAL A 255 -8.92 7.22 -18.77
C VAL A 255 -9.83 6.13 -19.28
N MET A 256 -9.37 5.37 -20.27
CA MET A 256 -10.06 4.19 -20.77
C MET A 256 -9.31 2.93 -20.35
N LEU A 257 -9.94 2.13 -19.48
CA LEU A 257 -9.36 0.91 -18.94
C LEU A 257 -9.74 -0.30 -19.79
N VAL A 258 -8.75 -1.06 -20.24
CA VAL A 258 -9.00 -2.42 -20.76
C VAL A 258 -9.07 -3.37 -19.57
N GLY A 259 -10.19 -4.09 -19.40
CA GLY A 259 -10.48 -4.87 -18.20
C GLY A 259 -11.16 -4.05 -17.09
N TRP A 260 -12.01 -3.08 -17.46
CA TRP A 260 -12.64 -2.14 -16.53
C TRP A 260 -13.53 -2.82 -15.47
N GLY A 261 -14.22 -3.90 -15.82
CA GLY A 261 -15.03 -4.74 -14.92
C GLY A 261 -14.22 -5.77 -14.12
N GLY A 262 -12.88 -5.68 -14.18
CA GLY A 262 -11.97 -6.46 -13.34
C GLY A 262 -11.90 -5.94 -11.90
N ASN A 263 -11.10 -6.61 -11.07
CA ASN A 263 -10.91 -6.22 -9.67
C ASN A 263 -10.32 -4.80 -9.57
N ASN A 264 -9.23 -4.52 -10.30
CA ASN A 264 -8.58 -3.21 -10.30
C ASN A 264 -9.47 -2.12 -10.90
N GLY A 265 -10.11 -2.35 -12.05
CA GLY A 265 -10.93 -1.34 -12.71
C GLY A 265 -12.15 -0.91 -11.88
N SER A 266 -12.86 -1.88 -11.29
CA SER A 266 -13.99 -1.60 -10.40
C SER A 266 -13.55 -0.94 -9.08
N THR A 267 -12.40 -1.33 -8.52
CA THR A 267 -11.83 -0.72 -7.31
C THR A 267 -11.38 0.72 -7.57
N PHE A 268 -10.62 0.97 -8.65
CA PHE A 268 -10.22 2.31 -9.06
C PHE A 268 -11.43 3.24 -9.22
N THR A 269 -12.44 2.79 -9.96
CA THR A 269 -13.64 3.62 -10.20
C THR A 269 -14.43 3.87 -8.92
N GLY A 270 -14.64 2.84 -8.09
CA GLY A 270 -15.35 2.97 -6.82
C GLY A 270 -14.62 3.87 -5.82
N ALA A 271 -13.29 3.77 -5.75
CA ALA A 271 -12.46 4.62 -4.88
C ALA A 271 -12.47 6.08 -5.33
N THR A 272 -12.40 6.35 -6.64
CA THR A 272 -12.50 7.72 -7.17
C THR A 272 -13.85 8.35 -6.86
N ILE A 273 -14.95 7.61 -7.04
CA ILE A 273 -16.30 8.09 -6.71
C ILE A 273 -16.44 8.33 -5.20
N ALA A 274 -15.96 7.39 -4.37
CA ALA A 274 -16.04 7.52 -2.92
C ALA A 274 -15.29 8.76 -2.42
N ASN A 275 -14.08 9.02 -2.93
CA ASN A 275 -13.29 10.21 -2.59
C ASN A 275 -13.93 11.49 -3.12
N ARG A 276 -14.39 11.52 -4.37
CA ARG A 276 -15.01 12.71 -4.96
C ARG A 276 -16.28 13.15 -4.24
N ASP A 277 -17.08 12.18 -3.80
CA ASP A 277 -18.37 12.43 -3.16
C ASP A 277 -18.29 12.34 -1.62
N ASN A 278 -17.09 12.23 -1.03
CA ASN A 278 -16.84 12.09 0.41
C ASN A 278 -17.71 10.98 1.07
N ILE A 279 -17.80 9.82 0.44
CA ILE A 279 -18.64 8.70 0.90
C ILE A 279 -17.92 7.95 2.03
N THR A 280 -18.35 8.21 3.27
CA THR A 280 -17.92 7.43 4.45
C THR A 280 -18.60 6.05 4.49
N TRP A 281 -18.06 5.08 5.23
CA TRP A 281 -18.72 3.79 5.45
C TRP A 281 -18.42 3.22 6.82
N MET A 282 -19.26 2.29 7.30
CA MET A 282 -19.07 1.68 8.61
C MET A 282 -18.25 0.40 8.51
N ARG A 283 -17.25 0.29 9.39
CA ARG A 283 -16.57 -0.96 9.75
C ARG A 283 -16.88 -1.33 11.20
N LYS A 284 -16.41 -2.51 11.63
CA LYS A 284 -16.52 -2.95 13.04
C LYS A 284 -15.79 -2.00 13.98
N GLU A 285 -14.74 -1.35 13.49
CA GLU A 285 -13.88 -0.42 14.21
C GLU A 285 -14.46 1.01 14.25
N GLY A 286 -15.51 1.30 13.48
CA GLY A 286 -16.14 2.61 13.42
C GLY A 286 -16.31 3.13 11.99
N GLU A 287 -16.70 4.39 11.87
CA GLU A 287 -16.81 5.08 10.59
C GLU A 287 -15.43 5.24 9.93
N GLN A 288 -15.38 5.03 8.62
CA GLN A 288 -14.20 5.15 7.78
C GLN A 288 -14.42 6.23 6.73
N PHE A 289 -13.34 6.91 6.35
CA PHE A 289 -13.34 7.99 5.38
C PHE A 289 -12.59 7.56 4.11
N PRO A 290 -13.07 7.98 2.92
CA PRO A 290 -12.38 7.70 1.68
C PRO A 290 -11.03 8.45 1.68
N ASN A 291 -10.02 7.83 1.08
CA ASN A 291 -8.69 8.41 0.92
C ASN A 291 -7.99 7.81 -0.31
N TYR A 292 -6.80 8.31 -0.61
CA TYR A 292 -5.92 7.82 -1.69
C TYR A 292 -4.62 7.19 -1.15
N TYR A 293 -4.65 6.58 0.05
CA TYR A 293 -3.47 5.94 0.61
C TYR A 293 -2.86 4.90 -0.34
N GLY A 294 -1.53 4.85 -0.36
CA GLY A 294 -0.76 4.01 -1.29
C GLY A 294 -0.43 4.69 -2.63
N SER A 295 -1.03 5.84 -2.94
CA SER A 295 -0.64 6.68 -4.08
C SER A 295 0.60 7.50 -3.75
N LEU A 296 1.60 7.44 -4.63
CA LEU A 296 2.77 8.32 -4.62
C LEU A 296 2.34 9.78 -4.72
N THR A 297 1.52 10.10 -5.71
CA THR A 297 1.17 11.50 -6.02
C THR A 297 0.27 12.13 -4.97
N GLN A 298 -0.64 11.36 -4.36
CA GLN A 298 -1.66 11.89 -3.45
C GLN A 298 -1.36 11.73 -1.96
N SER A 299 -0.44 10.83 -1.58
CA SER A 299 -0.22 10.48 -0.16
C SER A 299 1.24 10.40 0.24
N THR A 300 2.14 11.05 -0.52
CA THR A 300 3.54 11.20 -0.13
C THR A 300 3.97 12.66 -0.11
N THR A 301 5.10 12.91 0.56
CA THR A 301 5.72 14.21 0.62
C THR A 301 7.14 14.15 0.06
N ILE A 302 7.66 15.29 -0.35
CA ILE A 302 9.07 15.46 -0.68
C ILE A 302 9.70 16.52 0.22
N ARG A 303 10.98 16.33 0.54
CA ARG A 303 11.78 17.35 1.22
C ARG A 303 12.22 18.40 0.19
N ILE A 304 12.07 19.68 0.53
CA ILE A 304 12.50 20.80 -0.33
C ILE A 304 13.62 21.65 0.27
N GLY A 305 13.95 21.45 1.54
CA GLY A 305 15.01 22.18 2.21
C GLY A 305 14.78 22.29 3.70
N SER A 306 15.33 23.34 4.31
CA SER A 306 15.23 23.64 5.73
C SER A 306 14.76 25.08 5.94
N ASN A 307 13.99 25.33 7.00
CA ASN A 307 13.58 26.68 7.39
C ASN A 307 14.70 27.43 8.15
N ASN A 308 14.42 28.66 8.59
CA ASN A 308 15.38 29.49 9.33
C ASN A 308 15.83 28.89 10.68
N GLU A 309 15.08 27.92 11.21
CA GLU A 309 15.43 27.19 12.44
C GLU A 309 16.26 25.93 12.14
N GLY A 310 16.57 25.66 10.86
CA GLY A 310 17.24 24.44 10.43
C GLY A 310 16.35 23.19 10.47
N LYS A 311 15.02 23.34 10.59
CA LYS A 311 14.08 22.21 10.51
C LYS A 311 13.74 21.90 9.06
N GLU A 312 13.69 20.62 8.73
CA GLU A 312 13.32 20.15 7.40
C GLU A 312 11.90 20.57 7.03
N VAL A 313 11.74 21.02 5.79
CA VAL A 313 10.45 21.40 5.20
C VAL A 313 10.08 20.36 4.16
N HIS A 314 8.92 19.74 4.37
CA HIS A 314 8.32 18.78 3.45
C HIS A 314 7.01 19.34 2.89
N ILE A 315 6.75 19.03 1.63
CA ILE A 315 5.53 19.42 0.91
C ILE A 315 4.84 18.19 0.32
N PRO A 316 3.52 18.22 0.08
CA PRO A 316 2.84 17.14 -0.63
C PRO A 316 3.38 16.97 -2.06
N PHE A 317 3.53 15.74 -2.54
CA PHE A 317 4.14 15.46 -3.84
C PHE A 317 3.43 16.16 -5.01
N ASN A 318 2.09 16.17 -5.01
CA ASN A 318 1.26 16.80 -6.04
C ASN A 318 1.35 18.34 -6.10
N THR A 319 2.12 18.97 -5.20
CA THR A 319 2.30 20.44 -5.19
C THR A 319 3.53 20.91 -5.96
N ILE A 320 4.47 20.01 -6.27
CA ILE A 320 5.73 20.32 -6.98
C ILE A 320 5.45 21.04 -8.31
N LEU A 321 4.46 20.55 -9.04
CA LEU A 321 3.93 21.11 -10.27
C LEU A 321 2.40 20.95 -10.26
N PRO A 322 1.64 21.73 -11.03
CA PRO A 322 0.20 21.49 -11.21
C PRO A 322 -0.05 20.08 -11.77
N MET A 323 -0.75 19.23 -11.01
CA MET A 323 -1.07 17.86 -11.39
C MET A 323 -2.58 17.64 -11.48
N LEU A 324 -2.99 16.68 -12.33
CA LEU A 324 -4.36 16.17 -12.35
C LEU A 324 -4.74 15.58 -10.99
N HIS A 325 -5.87 16.01 -10.45
CA HIS A 325 -6.42 15.42 -9.24
C HIS A 325 -7.26 14.17 -9.60
N PRO A 326 -7.17 13.05 -8.86
CA PRO A 326 -7.86 11.82 -9.26
C PRO A 326 -9.39 11.95 -9.30
N ASN A 327 -9.99 12.87 -8.53
CA ASN A 327 -11.44 13.13 -8.55
C ASN A 327 -11.93 13.69 -9.90
N ASP A 328 -11.04 14.31 -10.69
CA ASP A 328 -11.37 14.95 -11.96
C ASP A 328 -11.23 14.01 -13.16
N ILE A 329 -10.73 12.79 -12.93
CA ILE A 329 -10.57 11.77 -13.97
C ILE A 329 -11.94 11.29 -14.44
N ILE A 330 -12.18 11.36 -15.75
CA ILE A 330 -13.35 10.74 -16.38
C ILE A 330 -12.99 9.31 -16.77
N ILE A 331 -13.71 8.32 -16.23
CA ILE A 331 -13.35 6.91 -16.35
C ILE A 331 -14.31 6.20 -17.31
N GLY A 332 -13.75 5.50 -18.28
CA GLY A 332 -14.43 4.63 -19.22
C GLY A 332 -13.62 3.36 -19.47
N GLY A 333 -14.06 2.52 -20.40
CA GLY A 333 -13.25 1.38 -20.82
C GLY A 333 -14.05 0.19 -21.33
N TRP A 334 -13.33 -0.91 -21.49
CA TRP A 334 -13.81 -2.15 -22.09
C TRP A 334 -13.65 -3.31 -21.12
N ASP A 335 -14.51 -4.31 -21.24
CA ASP A 335 -14.34 -5.61 -20.58
C ASP A 335 -15.00 -6.68 -21.44
N ILE A 336 -14.42 -7.88 -21.48
CA ILE A 336 -15.03 -9.04 -22.14
C ILE A 336 -16.30 -9.51 -21.41
N ASN A 337 -16.57 -8.99 -20.21
CA ASN A 337 -17.77 -9.26 -19.43
C ASN A 337 -18.68 -8.02 -19.33
N ASP A 338 -19.98 -8.21 -19.52
CA ASP A 338 -20.95 -7.10 -19.60
C ASP A 338 -21.49 -6.62 -18.25
N ALA A 339 -21.04 -7.22 -17.14
CA ALA A 339 -21.48 -6.80 -15.81
C ALA A 339 -21.17 -5.32 -15.56
N ASN A 340 -22.13 -4.59 -15.01
CA ASN A 340 -21.90 -3.20 -14.61
C ASN A 340 -20.87 -3.14 -13.45
N LEU A 341 -20.39 -1.94 -13.13
CA LEU A 341 -19.33 -1.83 -12.13
C LEU A 341 -19.78 -2.16 -10.69
N TYR A 342 -21.08 -2.08 -10.35
CA TYR A 342 -21.56 -2.56 -9.05
C TYR A 342 -21.47 -4.09 -8.96
N GLU A 343 -21.90 -4.79 -10.00
CA GLU A 343 -21.77 -6.25 -10.09
C GLU A 343 -20.30 -6.69 -10.11
N SER A 344 -19.46 -5.95 -10.84
CA SER A 344 -18.01 -6.16 -10.87
C SER A 344 -17.37 -5.96 -9.50
N MET A 345 -17.75 -4.90 -8.78
CA MET A 345 -17.29 -4.61 -7.42
C MET A 345 -17.69 -5.71 -6.43
N LYS A 346 -18.93 -6.21 -6.52
CA LYS A 346 -19.39 -7.36 -5.72
C LYS A 346 -18.59 -8.62 -6.03
N ARG A 347 -18.37 -8.92 -7.31
CA ARG A 347 -17.58 -10.07 -7.76
C ARG A 347 -16.13 -9.98 -7.29
N ALA A 348 -15.54 -8.78 -7.29
CA ALA A 348 -14.17 -8.55 -6.87
C ALA A 348 -13.95 -8.81 -5.37
N CYS A 349 -14.97 -8.60 -4.54
CA CYS A 349 -14.91 -8.79 -3.07
C CYS A 349 -13.78 -7.95 -2.40
N VAL A 350 -13.54 -6.73 -2.88
CA VAL A 350 -12.46 -5.85 -2.39
C VAL A 350 -12.96 -4.89 -1.31
N PHE A 351 -13.95 -4.07 -1.63
CA PHE A 351 -14.51 -3.09 -0.68
C PHE A 351 -15.36 -3.75 0.39
N ASP A 352 -15.44 -3.11 1.56
CA ASP A 352 -16.40 -3.50 2.58
C ASP A 352 -17.84 -3.41 2.05
N TYR A 353 -18.68 -4.34 2.52
CA TYR A 353 -20.08 -4.39 2.11
C TYR A 353 -20.83 -3.06 2.29
N SER A 354 -20.58 -2.35 3.41
CA SER A 354 -21.22 -1.05 3.67
C SER A 354 -20.87 -0.01 2.60
N LEU A 355 -19.62 0.01 2.13
CA LEU A 355 -19.20 0.90 1.06
C LEU A 355 -19.82 0.49 -0.29
N GLN A 356 -19.85 -0.81 -0.58
CA GLN A 356 -20.47 -1.33 -1.80
C GLN A 356 -21.94 -0.89 -1.94
N GLU A 357 -22.72 -0.98 -0.85
CA GLU A 357 -24.12 -0.57 -0.86
C GLU A 357 -24.29 0.96 -1.04
N LYS A 358 -23.40 1.77 -0.44
CA LYS A 358 -23.41 3.22 -0.64
C LYS A 358 -23.03 3.62 -2.08
N LEU A 359 -22.12 2.87 -2.71
CA LEU A 359 -21.70 3.11 -4.09
C LEU A 359 -22.66 2.54 -5.15
N LYS A 360 -23.57 1.65 -4.76
CA LYS A 360 -24.47 0.89 -5.65
C LYS A 360 -25.13 1.72 -6.74
N ARG A 361 -25.80 2.81 -6.36
CA ARG A 361 -26.53 3.66 -7.32
C ARG A 361 -25.61 4.16 -8.43
N LYS A 362 -24.49 4.77 -8.06
CA LYS A 362 -23.54 5.35 -9.02
C LYS A 362 -22.83 4.26 -9.83
N MET A 363 -22.34 3.21 -9.17
CA MET A 363 -21.58 2.14 -9.84
C MET A 363 -22.42 1.32 -10.84
N THR A 364 -23.74 1.27 -10.67
CA THR A 364 -24.64 0.58 -11.62
C THR A 364 -24.75 1.31 -12.96
N GLU A 365 -24.54 2.64 -12.98
CA GLU A 365 -24.62 3.48 -14.19
C GLU A 365 -23.42 3.25 -15.14
N PHE A 366 -22.32 2.69 -14.63
CA PHE A 366 -21.11 2.42 -15.41
C PHE A 366 -21.13 1.00 -15.95
N LYS A 367 -21.19 0.86 -17.28
CA LYS A 367 -21.12 -0.42 -17.99
C LYS A 367 -19.91 -0.44 -18.94
N PRO A 368 -19.08 -1.50 -18.92
CA PRO A 368 -17.98 -1.63 -19.87
C PRO A 368 -18.45 -1.73 -21.32
N LEU A 369 -17.70 -1.11 -22.24
CA LEU A 369 -17.86 -1.33 -23.67
C LEU A 369 -17.45 -2.77 -24.04
N PRO A 370 -18.01 -3.35 -25.11
CA PRO A 370 -17.59 -4.66 -25.62
C PRO A 370 -16.10 -4.66 -26.00
N SER A 371 -15.38 -5.73 -25.65
CA SER A 371 -13.93 -5.83 -25.88
C SER A 371 -13.57 -6.85 -26.95
N ILE A 372 -12.34 -6.77 -27.45
CA ILE A 372 -11.70 -7.83 -28.23
C ILE A 372 -11.45 -9.04 -27.32
N TYR A 373 -11.71 -10.25 -27.83
CA TYR A 373 -11.39 -11.51 -27.16
C TYR A 373 -10.81 -12.52 -28.15
N TYR A 374 -9.51 -12.80 -28.00
CA TYR A 374 -8.82 -13.88 -28.70
C TYR A 374 -8.49 -14.99 -27.66
N PRO A 375 -9.19 -16.13 -27.70
CA PRO A 375 -9.13 -17.14 -26.64
C PRO A 375 -7.74 -17.71 -26.35
N ASP A 376 -6.85 -17.73 -27.33
CA ASP A 376 -5.51 -18.30 -27.26
C ASP A 376 -4.50 -17.42 -26.50
N PHE A 377 -4.80 -16.14 -26.28
CA PHE A 377 -3.90 -15.23 -25.57
C PHE A 377 -4.05 -15.28 -24.04
N ILE A 378 -5.22 -15.66 -23.52
CA ILE A 378 -5.49 -15.75 -22.07
C ILE A 378 -5.84 -17.18 -21.67
N ALA A 379 -6.02 -17.43 -20.36
CA ALA A 379 -6.35 -18.78 -19.90
C ALA A 379 -7.73 -19.22 -20.42
N ALA A 380 -7.84 -20.46 -20.91
CA ALA A 380 -9.11 -21.03 -21.38
C ALA A 380 -10.25 -20.97 -20.34
N ASN A 381 -9.91 -20.92 -19.05
CA ASN A 381 -10.86 -20.78 -17.95
C ASN A 381 -11.55 -19.39 -17.85
N GLN A 382 -11.27 -18.49 -18.80
CA GLN A 382 -11.94 -17.21 -18.99
C GLN A 382 -13.09 -17.28 -20.02
N GLU A 383 -13.27 -18.39 -20.73
CA GLU A 383 -14.31 -18.55 -21.77
C GLU A 383 -15.72 -18.22 -21.24
N ASP A 384 -16.11 -18.79 -20.10
CA ASP A 384 -17.42 -18.55 -19.47
C ASP A 384 -17.65 -17.07 -19.06
N ARG A 385 -16.58 -16.28 -18.95
CA ARG A 385 -16.66 -14.85 -18.58
C ARG A 385 -16.93 -13.96 -19.80
N ALA A 386 -16.57 -14.41 -21.00
CA ALA A 386 -16.57 -13.64 -22.23
C ALA A 386 -17.97 -13.56 -22.86
N ASN A 387 -18.76 -12.55 -22.49
CA ASN A 387 -20.11 -12.32 -23.01
C ASN A 387 -20.35 -10.90 -23.57
N ASN A 388 -19.32 -10.05 -23.57
CA ASN A 388 -19.36 -8.65 -24.02
C ASN A 388 -18.28 -8.41 -25.08
N LEU A 389 -18.51 -8.95 -26.26
CA LEU A 389 -17.50 -9.01 -27.31
C LEU A 389 -17.86 -8.11 -28.48
N ILE A 390 -16.85 -7.50 -29.09
CA ILE A 390 -17.00 -6.84 -30.39
C ILE A 390 -17.47 -7.90 -31.41
N PRO A 391 -18.38 -7.55 -32.35
CA PRO A 391 -18.80 -8.49 -33.40
C PRO A 391 -17.60 -9.09 -34.13
N LYS A 392 -17.63 -10.41 -34.33
CA LYS A 392 -16.53 -11.14 -34.97
C LYS A 392 -16.18 -10.53 -36.33
N GLY A 393 -14.93 -10.11 -36.47
CA GLY A 393 -14.39 -9.51 -37.69
C GLY A 393 -12.91 -9.84 -37.88
N THR A 394 -12.27 -9.05 -38.72
CA THR A 394 -10.80 -9.03 -38.89
C THR A 394 -10.15 -8.19 -37.79
N LYS A 395 -8.88 -8.47 -37.46
CA LYS A 395 -8.07 -7.66 -36.52
C LYS A 395 -7.99 -6.19 -36.95
N GLN A 396 -8.06 -5.92 -38.27
CA GLN A 396 -8.17 -4.55 -38.80
C GLN A 396 -9.49 -3.87 -38.45
N GLN A 397 -10.61 -4.61 -38.48
CA GLN A 397 -11.91 -4.10 -38.04
C GLN A 397 -11.94 -3.88 -36.53
N ASP A 398 -11.31 -4.79 -35.76
CA ASP A 398 -11.15 -4.63 -34.32
C ASP A 398 -10.34 -3.37 -33.99
N LEU A 399 -9.22 -3.14 -34.70
CA LEU A 399 -8.42 -1.92 -34.57
C LEU A 399 -9.26 -0.65 -34.79
N GLU A 400 -10.00 -0.58 -35.91
CA GLU A 400 -10.81 0.60 -36.21
C GLU A 400 -12.01 0.75 -35.24
N HIS A 401 -12.55 -0.35 -34.70
CA HIS A 401 -13.57 -0.30 -33.65
C HIS A 401 -13.02 0.40 -32.39
N ILE A 402 -11.86 -0.04 -31.89
CA ILE A 402 -11.24 0.56 -30.69
C ILE A 402 -10.87 2.03 -30.94
N ARG A 403 -10.36 2.38 -32.12
CA ARG A 403 -10.09 3.79 -32.48
C ARG A 403 -11.36 4.63 -32.42
N ASN A 404 -12.48 4.13 -32.96
CA ASN A 404 -13.76 4.82 -32.90
C ASN A 404 -14.29 4.97 -31.47
N ASP A 405 -14.11 3.96 -30.61
CA ASP A 405 -14.48 4.06 -29.19
C ASP A 405 -13.69 5.16 -28.48
N ILE A 406 -12.39 5.26 -28.72
CA ILE A 406 -11.52 6.32 -28.16
C ILE A 406 -12.02 7.70 -28.62
N ARG A 407 -12.28 7.89 -29.93
CA ARG A 407 -12.81 9.15 -30.49
C ARG A 407 -14.18 9.51 -29.89
N ASN A 408 -15.06 8.51 -29.78
CA ASN A 408 -16.41 8.69 -29.23
C ASN A 408 -16.36 9.09 -27.77
N PHE A 409 -15.53 8.42 -26.96
CA PHE A 409 -15.35 8.75 -25.55
C PHE A 409 -14.77 10.15 -25.37
N LYS A 410 -13.73 10.50 -26.14
CA LYS A 410 -13.12 11.83 -26.15
C LYS A 410 -14.15 12.92 -26.47
N LYS A 411 -14.96 12.70 -27.52
CA LYS A 411 -16.00 13.65 -27.97
C LYS A 411 -17.16 13.75 -26.97
N ALA A 412 -17.69 12.62 -26.50
CA ALA A 412 -18.85 12.55 -25.62
C ALA A 412 -18.62 13.30 -24.29
N HIS A 413 -17.38 13.26 -23.81
CA HIS A 413 -17.00 13.93 -22.56
C HIS A 413 -16.25 15.24 -22.77
N ASN A 414 -16.08 15.74 -24.01
CA ASN A 414 -15.30 16.94 -24.33
C ASN A 414 -13.93 16.95 -23.64
N LEU A 415 -13.15 15.89 -23.89
CA LEU A 415 -11.85 15.64 -23.29
C LEU A 415 -10.73 16.19 -24.19
N GLU A 416 -9.73 16.80 -23.56
CA GLU A 416 -8.51 17.23 -24.25
C GLU A 416 -7.53 16.07 -24.40
N LYS A 417 -7.46 15.20 -23.38
CA LYS A 417 -6.55 14.07 -23.31
C LYS A 417 -7.31 12.79 -22.95
N VAL A 418 -6.91 11.69 -23.58
CA VAL A 418 -7.34 10.34 -23.21
C VAL A 418 -6.09 9.49 -22.99
N ILE A 419 -6.06 8.74 -21.90
CA ILE A 419 -5.02 7.76 -21.60
C ILE A 419 -5.66 6.37 -21.65
N VAL A 420 -5.08 5.46 -22.40
CA VAL A 420 -5.51 4.06 -22.45
C VAL A 420 -4.61 3.25 -21.51
N LEU A 421 -5.20 2.47 -20.62
CA LEU A 421 -4.45 1.66 -19.67
C LEU A 421 -4.97 0.21 -19.66
N TRP A 422 -4.05 -0.73 -19.82
CA TRP A 422 -4.34 -2.15 -19.73
C TRP A 422 -4.31 -2.63 -18.27
N THR A 423 -5.45 -3.12 -17.78
CA THR A 423 -5.58 -3.76 -16.46
C THR A 423 -6.39 -5.07 -16.55
N ALA A 424 -6.49 -5.62 -17.76
CA ALA A 424 -7.17 -6.88 -18.05
C ALA A 424 -6.28 -8.07 -17.68
N ASN A 425 -6.81 -9.27 -17.95
CA ASN A 425 -6.10 -10.53 -17.76
C ASN A 425 -4.68 -10.49 -18.36
N THR A 426 -3.74 -11.11 -17.67
CA THR A 426 -2.39 -11.32 -18.20
C THR A 426 -2.47 -12.23 -19.42
N GLU A 427 -1.91 -11.77 -20.54
CA GLU A 427 -1.79 -12.56 -21.76
C GLU A 427 -0.48 -13.39 -21.74
N ARG A 428 -0.42 -14.40 -22.61
CA ARG A 428 0.87 -15.04 -22.97
C ARG A 428 1.75 -14.05 -23.73
N TYR A 429 3.02 -14.37 -23.87
CA TYR A 429 3.90 -13.61 -24.76
C TYR A 429 3.54 -13.86 -26.22
N THR A 430 3.73 -12.81 -27.01
CA THR A 430 3.71 -12.81 -28.46
C THR A 430 5.12 -13.06 -28.99
N ASP A 431 5.25 -13.76 -30.12
CA ASP A 431 6.52 -13.91 -30.82
C ASP A 431 7.06 -12.57 -31.33
N VAL A 432 8.39 -12.38 -31.27
CA VAL A 432 9.05 -11.18 -31.81
C VAL A 432 10.01 -11.59 -32.92
N ARG A 433 9.65 -11.26 -34.17
CA ARG A 433 10.42 -11.66 -35.36
C ARG A 433 10.19 -10.74 -36.55
N LYS A 434 11.15 -10.72 -37.48
CA LYS A 434 11.07 -9.98 -38.75
C LYS A 434 9.87 -10.44 -39.58
N GLY A 435 9.19 -9.49 -40.23
CA GLY A 435 7.97 -9.71 -40.99
C GLY A 435 6.72 -9.91 -40.13
N LEU A 436 6.80 -9.67 -38.81
CA LEU A 436 5.66 -9.73 -37.90
C LEU A 436 5.48 -8.39 -37.16
N ASN A 437 6.46 -7.99 -36.34
CA ASN A 437 6.28 -6.88 -35.40
C ASN A 437 7.61 -6.22 -34.95
N LEU A 438 8.67 -6.28 -35.76
CA LEU A 438 9.92 -5.56 -35.46
C LEU A 438 9.87 -4.08 -35.83
N THR A 439 9.02 -3.71 -36.80
CA THR A 439 8.85 -2.32 -37.22
C THR A 439 7.40 -1.85 -37.17
N GLY A 440 7.19 -0.54 -37.14
CA GLY A 440 5.87 0.08 -37.12
C GLY A 440 5.03 -0.29 -38.34
N ASP A 441 5.65 -0.40 -39.52
CA ASP A 441 4.95 -0.81 -40.74
C ASP A 441 4.63 -2.32 -40.73
N GLU A 442 5.54 -3.15 -40.22
CA GLU A 442 5.31 -4.61 -40.09
C GLU A 442 4.11 -4.91 -39.19
N ILE A 443 3.99 -4.26 -38.03
CA ILE A 443 2.87 -4.56 -37.13
C ILE A 443 1.52 -4.16 -37.72
N LEU A 444 1.45 -3.02 -38.43
CA LEU A 444 0.25 -2.60 -39.15
C LEU A 444 -0.12 -3.59 -40.27
N GLN A 445 0.87 -4.09 -41.00
CA GLN A 445 0.65 -5.11 -42.03
C GLN A 445 0.17 -6.44 -41.43
N SER A 446 0.73 -6.87 -40.29
CA SER A 446 0.31 -8.08 -39.59
C SER A 446 -1.12 -7.98 -39.04
N ILE A 447 -1.53 -6.81 -38.54
CA ILE A 447 -2.92 -6.54 -38.17
C ILE A 447 -3.83 -6.65 -39.40
N ALA A 448 -3.46 -6.03 -40.52
CA ALA A 448 -4.23 -6.09 -41.76
C ALA A 448 -4.33 -7.52 -42.34
N ALA A 449 -3.29 -8.32 -42.16
CA ALA A 449 -3.22 -9.71 -42.59
C ALA A 449 -3.95 -10.70 -41.65
N ASN A 450 -4.47 -10.25 -40.51
CA ASN A 450 -5.03 -11.11 -39.45
C ASN A 450 -4.03 -12.14 -38.91
N ASP A 451 -2.75 -11.78 -38.76
CA ASP A 451 -1.74 -12.72 -38.25
C ASP A 451 -2.09 -13.17 -36.82
N ASP A 452 -2.02 -14.48 -36.56
CA ASP A 452 -2.43 -15.10 -35.31
C ASP A 452 -1.66 -14.56 -34.10
N GLU A 453 -0.38 -14.18 -34.28
CA GLU A 453 0.46 -13.67 -33.19
C GLU A 453 0.17 -12.21 -32.81
N ILE A 454 -0.78 -11.52 -33.45
CA ILE A 454 -1.21 -10.20 -32.99
C ILE A 454 -2.20 -10.33 -31.82
N SER A 455 -1.78 -9.94 -30.62
CA SER A 455 -2.63 -10.01 -29.43
C SER A 455 -3.71 -8.91 -29.39
N PRO A 456 -4.77 -9.09 -28.56
CA PRO A 456 -5.68 -7.99 -28.24
C PRO A 456 -4.94 -6.76 -27.68
N SER A 457 -3.96 -6.94 -26.79
CA SER A 457 -3.18 -5.83 -26.24
C SER A 457 -2.38 -5.08 -27.31
N ASN A 458 -1.85 -5.75 -28.34
CA ASN A 458 -1.20 -5.08 -29.47
C ASN A 458 -2.19 -4.18 -30.23
N ILE A 459 -3.43 -4.63 -30.43
CA ILE A 459 -4.47 -3.84 -31.11
C ILE A 459 -4.84 -2.60 -30.29
N PHE A 460 -5.02 -2.74 -28.97
CA PHE A 460 -5.30 -1.60 -28.09
C PHE A 460 -4.14 -0.59 -28.06
N ALA A 461 -2.89 -1.07 -27.99
CA ALA A 461 -1.71 -0.20 -28.02
C ALA A 461 -1.62 0.55 -29.37
N CYS A 462 -1.80 -0.15 -30.48
CA CYS A 462 -1.82 0.43 -31.81
C CYS A 462 -2.95 1.46 -31.96
N ALA A 463 -4.17 1.13 -31.52
CA ALA A 463 -5.31 2.06 -31.55
C ALA A 463 -5.04 3.33 -30.75
N ALA A 464 -4.48 3.22 -29.55
CA ALA A 464 -4.15 4.36 -28.71
C ALA A 464 -3.11 5.27 -29.38
N ILE A 465 -2.04 4.69 -29.93
CA ILE A 465 -0.99 5.45 -30.64
C ILE A 465 -1.55 6.17 -31.88
N LEU A 466 -2.38 5.49 -32.68
CA LEU A 466 -3.00 6.06 -33.88
C LEU A 466 -4.07 7.14 -33.58
N GLU A 467 -4.49 7.29 -32.33
CA GLU A 467 -5.41 8.31 -31.85
C GLU A 467 -4.73 9.37 -30.96
N ASP A 468 -3.39 9.44 -30.98
CA ASP A 468 -2.58 10.36 -30.18
C ASP A 468 -2.86 10.28 -28.66
N CYS A 469 -3.17 9.07 -28.19
CA CYS A 469 -3.51 8.78 -26.80
C CYS A 469 -2.39 7.96 -26.14
N PRO A 470 -1.82 8.40 -25.01
CA PRO A 470 -0.84 7.60 -24.30
C PRO A 470 -1.36 6.21 -23.92
N TYR A 471 -0.49 5.21 -24.00
CA TYR A 471 -0.82 3.82 -23.67
C TYR A 471 0.04 3.28 -22.53
N ILE A 472 -0.60 2.67 -21.53
CA ILE A 472 0.10 2.10 -20.36
C ILE A 472 -0.25 0.62 -20.22
N ASN A 473 0.76 -0.23 -20.20
CA ASN A 473 0.62 -1.66 -19.96
C ASN A 473 0.78 -2.00 -18.47
N GLY A 474 -0.33 -2.26 -17.78
CA GLY A 474 -0.34 -2.68 -16.37
C GLY A 474 -0.11 -4.17 -16.13
N SER A 475 0.07 -4.97 -17.19
CA SER A 475 0.23 -6.43 -17.15
C SER A 475 1.58 -6.85 -17.74
N PRO A 476 2.03 -8.12 -17.54
CA PRO A 476 3.42 -8.51 -17.83
C PRO A 476 3.67 -9.02 -19.25
N GLN A 477 2.65 -9.17 -20.09
CA GLN A 477 2.86 -9.58 -21.48
C GLN A 477 3.66 -8.52 -22.24
N ASN A 478 4.42 -8.96 -23.25
CA ASN A 478 5.28 -8.11 -24.08
C ASN A 478 4.49 -7.31 -25.13
N THR A 479 3.45 -6.59 -24.72
CA THR A 479 2.60 -5.76 -25.62
C THR A 479 3.44 -4.80 -26.45
N LEU A 480 4.41 -4.13 -25.82
CA LEU A 480 5.22 -3.07 -26.41
C LEU A 480 6.42 -3.66 -27.16
N VAL A 481 6.13 -4.46 -28.19
CA VAL A 481 7.11 -5.00 -29.14
C VAL A 481 7.84 -3.88 -29.90
N PRO A 482 9.02 -4.13 -30.49
CA PRO A 482 9.81 -3.08 -31.16
C PRO A 482 9.02 -2.26 -32.19
N GLY A 483 8.14 -2.89 -32.97
CA GLY A 483 7.30 -2.18 -33.93
C GLY A 483 6.30 -1.21 -33.30
N LEU A 484 5.78 -1.50 -32.09
CA LEU A 484 4.91 -0.55 -31.38
C LEU A 484 5.71 0.60 -30.75
N ILE A 485 6.95 0.34 -30.33
CA ILE A 485 7.86 1.39 -29.85
C ILE A 485 8.17 2.36 -30.99
N GLU A 486 8.57 1.85 -32.16
CA GLU A 486 8.82 2.67 -33.36
C GLU A 486 7.56 3.43 -33.80
N LEU A 487 6.38 2.79 -33.76
CA LEU A 487 5.13 3.47 -34.10
C LEU A 487 4.82 4.62 -33.12
N ALA A 488 5.05 4.42 -31.82
CA ALA A 488 4.91 5.46 -30.80
C ALA A 488 5.93 6.62 -31.02
N GLU A 489 7.15 6.30 -31.42
CA GLU A 489 8.17 7.28 -31.82
C GLU A 489 7.74 8.11 -33.04
N LYS A 490 7.22 7.46 -34.07
CA LYS A 490 6.73 8.13 -35.28
C LYS A 490 5.56 9.08 -34.99
N HIS A 491 4.67 8.70 -34.07
CA HIS A 491 3.51 9.50 -33.68
C HIS A 491 3.77 10.46 -32.51
N GLN A 492 4.95 10.38 -31.87
CA GLN A 492 5.29 11.15 -30.66
C GLN A 492 4.28 10.96 -29.52
N VAL A 493 3.86 9.71 -29.31
CA VAL A 493 2.88 9.32 -28.28
C VAL A 493 3.56 8.57 -27.14
N PHE A 494 3.24 8.91 -25.91
CA PHE A 494 3.82 8.24 -24.77
C PHE A 494 3.31 6.80 -24.57
N ILE A 495 4.25 5.89 -24.32
CA ILE A 495 3.99 4.52 -23.92
C ILE A 495 4.73 4.21 -22.61
N GLY A 496 4.13 3.35 -21.79
CA GLY A 496 4.71 2.92 -20.52
C GLY A 496 4.28 1.50 -20.15
N GLY A 497 5.13 0.80 -19.40
CA GLY A 497 4.94 -0.59 -19.03
C GLY A 497 6.23 -1.17 -18.46
N ASP A 498 6.29 -2.40 -17.96
CA ASP A 498 5.22 -3.39 -17.89
C ASP A 498 4.98 -3.88 -16.45
N ASP A 499 3.75 -4.31 -16.18
CA ASP A 499 3.26 -4.96 -14.95
C ASP A 499 3.28 -4.12 -13.66
N PHE A 500 2.14 -3.90 -13.00
CA PHE A 500 2.07 -3.06 -11.78
C PHE A 500 2.98 -3.52 -10.62
N LYS A 501 3.78 -2.63 -10.05
CA LYS A 501 4.66 -2.92 -8.90
C LYS A 501 3.95 -2.65 -7.57
N SER A 502 3.00 -3.51 -7.18
CA SER A 502 2.15 -3.34 -5.98
C SER A 502 2.82 -3.74 -4.65
N GLY A 503 2.84 -5.03 -4.33
CA GLY A 503 3.23 -5.56 -3.00
C GLY A 503 4.62 -6.21 -2.98
N GLN A 504 4.68 -7.52 -3.19
CA GLN A 504 5.90 -8.34 -3.05
C GLN A 504 7.09 -7.80 -3.85
N THR A 505 6.90 -7.52 -5.15
CA THR A 505 8.00 -7.05 -6.01
C THR A 505 8.49 -5.65 -5.61
N LYS A 506 7.58 -4.78 -5.14
CA LYS A 506 7.94 -3.45 -4.63
C LYS A 506 8.89 -3.58 -3.44
N LEU A 507 8.54 -4.43 -2.47
CA LEU A 507 9.39 -4.72 -1.31
C LEU A 507 10.71 -5.41 -1.70
N LYS A 508 10.67 -6.37 -2.63
CA LYS A 508 11.87 -7.06 -3.15
C LYS A 508 12.88 -6.06 -3.72
N SER A 509 12.42 -5.11 -4.53
CA SER A 509 13.28 -4.09 -5.13
C SER A 509 13.91 -3.12 -4.11
N VAL A 510 13.33 -3.01 -2.91
CA VAL A 510 13.93 -2.27 -1.78
C VAL A 510 14.94 -3.14 -1.04
N LEU A 511 14.55 -4.36 -0.67
CA LEU A 511 15.39 -5.24 0.13
C LEU A 511 16.65 -5.69 -0.62
N ALA A 512 16.53 -6.00 -1.91
CA ALA A 512 17.69 -6.38 -2.71
C ALA A 512 18.70 -5.23 -2.82
N ASP A 513 18.25 -4.00 -3.07
CA ASP A 513 19.12 -2.82 -3.12
C ASP A 513 19.76 -2.54 -1.77
N PHE A 514 19.00 -2.65 -0.66
CA PHE A 514 19.51 -2.51 0.70
C PHE A 514 20.61 -3.54 1.02
N LEU A 515 20.34 -4.84 0.80
CA LEU A 515 21.27 -5.91 1.15
C LEU A 515 22.58 -5.81 0.36
N VAL A 516 22.49 -5.59 -0.96
CA VAL A 516 23.68 -5.44 -1.82
C VAL A 516 24.45 -4.16 -1.49
N SER A 517 23.75 -3.05 -1.23
CA SER A 517 24.39 -1.78 -0.84
C SER A 517 25.08 -1.86 0.54
N ALA A 518 24.56 -2.69 1.44
CA ALA A 518 25.18 -2.99 2.73
C ALA A 518 26.39 -3.95 2.63
N GLY A 519 26.75 -4.41 1.43
CA GLY A 519 27.86 -5.33 1.21
C GLY A 519 27.52 -6.79 1.52
N LEU A 520 26.24 -7.15 1.60
CA LEU A 520 25.79 -8.53 1.83
C LEU A 520 25.52 -9.21 0.48
N LYS A 521 26.10 -10.39 0.27
CA LYS A 521 25.93 -11.15 -0.97
C LYS A 521 24.65 -11.96 -0.90
N LEU A 522 23.61 -11.57 -1.64
CA LEU A 522 22.42 -12.40 -1.81
C LEU A 522 22.81 -13.69 -2.54
N GLN A 523 22.49 -14.82 -1.94
CA GLN A 523 22.75 -16.16 -2.48
C GLN A 523 21.46 -16.80 -2.98
N SER A 524 20.33 -16.57 -2.31
CA SER A 524 19.05 -17.18 -2.67
C SER A 524 17.90 -16.23 -2.36
N ILE A 525 16.93 -16.19 -3.28
CA ILE A 525 15.67 -15.45 -3.19
C ILE A 525 14.56 -16.43 -3.61
N VAL A 526 13.69 -16.78 -2.68
CA VAL A 526 12.55 -17.66 -2.97
C VAL A 526 11.26 -16.92 -2.69
N SER A 527 10.46 -16.66 -3.73
CA SER A 527 9.26 -15.83 -3.68
C SER A 527 8.00 -16.64 -4.00
N TYR A 528 7.30 -17.10 -2.97
CA TYR A 528 6.00 -17.77 -3.10
C TYR A 528 4.85 -16.78 -3.04
N ASN A 529 3.78 -17.07 -3.79
CA ASN A 529 2.55 -16.30 -3.79
C ASN A 529 1.34 -17.22 -3.94
N HIS A 530 0.25 -16.90 -3.25
CA HIS A 530 -1.06 -17.44 -3.59
C HIS A 530 -2.17 -16.42 -3.44
N LEU A 531 -3.14 -16.50 -4.34
CA LEU A 531 -4.30 -15.59 -4.44
C LEU A 531 -5.49 -16.32 -5.06
N GLY A 532 -6.71 -15.86 -4.76
CA GLY A 532 -7.97 -16.51 -5.13
C GLY A 532 -8.89 -15.69 -6.04
N ASN A 533 -8.47 -14.50 -6.45
CA ASN A 533 -9.19 -13.64 -7.38
C ASN A 533 -9.04 -14.11 -8.85
N ASN A 534 -9.64 -13.38 -9.79
CA ASN A 534 -9.60 -13.76 -11.21
C ASN A 534 -8.19 -13.68 -11.81
N ASP A 535 -7.31 -12.82 -11.28
CA ASP A 535 -5.91 -12.78 -11.68
C ASP A 535 -5.22 -14.11 -11.34
N GLY A 536 -5.35 -14.60 -10.11
CA GLY A 536 -4.85 -15.92 -9.73
C GLY A 536 -5.44 -17.06 -10.54
N LYS A 537 -6.74 -16.98 -10.88
CA LYS A 537 -7.41 -17.99 -11.73
C LYS A 537 -6.81 -18.01 -13.14
N ASN A 538 -6.56 -16.85 -13.75
CA ASN A 538 -5.92 -16.75 -15.07
C ASN A 538 -4.46 -17.22 -15.03
N LEU A 539 -3.70 -16.80 -14.03
CA LEU A 539 -2.29 -17.17 -13.82
C LEU A 539 -2.09 -18.65 -13.43
N SER A 540 -3.16 -19.43 -13.26
CA SER A 540 -3.04 -20.88 -13.07
C SER A 540 -2.61 -21.61 -14.36
N ALA A 541 -2.78 -20.97 -15.52
CA ALA A 541 -2.33 -21.49 -16.80
C ALA A 541 -0.83 -21.20 -17.04
N PRO A 542 -0.02 -22.17 -17.52
CA PRO A 542 1.43 -22.02 -17.62
C PRO A 542 1.92 -20.86 -18.49
N GLN A 543 1.27 -20.61 -19.63
CA GLN A 543 1.69 -19.54 -20.56
C GLN A 543 1.49 -18.14 -19.97
N GLN A 544 0.38 -17.93 -19.27
CA GLN A 544 0.10 -16.67 -18.56
C GLN A 544 0.97 -16.52 -17.32
N PHE A 545 1.23 -17.62 -16.59
CA PHE A 545 2.19 -17.62 -15.48
C PHE A 545 3.60 -17.21 -15.95
N ARG A 546 4.05 -17.73 -17.10
CA ARG A 546 5.40 -17.45 -17.63
C ARG A 546 5.64 -15.95 -17.83
N SER A 547 4.66 -15.21 -18.35
CA SER A 547 4.72 -13.75 -18.47
C SER A 547 5.02 -13.09 -17.11
N LYS A 548 4.30 -13.52 -16.06
CA LYS A 548 4.44 -12.99 -14.69
C LYS A 548 5.73 -13.44 -14.00
N GLU A 549 6.22 -14.63 -14.33
CA GLU A 549 7.47 -15.15 -13.82
C GLU A 549 8.64 -14.29 -14.28
N ILE A 550 8.71 -13.98 -15.58
CA ILE A 550 9.77 -13.16 -16.16
C ILE A 550 9.83 -11.76 -15.50
N SER A 551 8.69 -11.06 -15.40
CA SER A 551 8.65 -9.71 -14.81
C SER A 551 9.03 -9.68 -13.32
N LYS A 552 8.84 -10.79 -12.59
CA LYS A 552 9.16 -10.90 -11.16
C LYS A 552 10.59 -11.31 -10.87
N SER A 553 11.26 -11.98 -11.81
CA SER A 553 12.63 -12.46 -11.66
C SER A 553 13.65 -11.37 -11.94
N ASN A 554 13.48 -10.60 -13.03
CA ASN A 554 14.50 -9.66 -13.51
C ASN A 554 14.72 -8.41 -12.61
N VAL A 555 13.91 -8.23 -11.56
CA VAL A 555 13.90 -7.01 -10.72
C VAL A 555 15.17 -6.84 -9.85
N VAL A 556 16.04 -7.84 -9.80
CA VAL A 556 17.27 -7.81 -8.99
C VAL A 556 18.55 -7.69 -9.83
N ASP A 557 18.43 -7.81 -11.15
CA ASP A 557 19.56 -7.97 -12.06
C ASP A 557 20.51 -6.76 -12.06
N ASP A 558 19.97 -5.54 -11.99
CA ASP A 558 20.76 -4.31 -11.95
C ASP A 558 21.52 -4.15 -10.63
N MET A 559 20.90 -4.52 -9.49
CA MET A 559 21.58 -4.51 -8.19
C MET A 559 22.73 -5.53 -8.15
N VAL A 560 22.49 -6.75 -8.63
CA VAL A 560 23.52 -7.81 -8.71
C VAL A 560 24.64 -7.39 -9.67
N GLY A 561 24.29 -6.89 -10.85
CA GLY A 561 25.24 -6.44 -11.87
C GLY A 561 26.08 -5.22 -11.46
N ALA A 562 25.60 -4.40 -10.51
CA ALA A 562 26.31 -3.23 -10.00
C ALA A 562 27.50 -3.58 -9.09
N ASN A 563 27.44 -4.70 -8.34
CA ASN A 563 28.45 -5.03 -7.33
C ASN A 563 29.35 -6.22 -7.72
N HIS A 564 30.41 -5.92 -8.48
CA HIS A 564 31.38 -6.91 -8.95
C HIS A 564 32.30 -7.49 -7.85
N LEU A 565 32.28 -6.92 -6.63
CA LEU A 565 33.02 -7.46 -5.49
C LEU A 565 32.28 -8.66 -4.88
N LEU A 566 30.94 -8.59 -4.84
CA LEU A 566 30.10 -9.68 -4.35
C LEU A 566 29.84 -10.72 -5.44
N TYR A 567 29.61 -10.29 -6.69
CA TYR A 567 29.24 -11.18 -7.79
C TYR A 567 30.31 -11.18 -8.88
N ASN A 568 30.86 -12.36 -9.17
CA ASN A 568 31.85 -12.49 -10.23
C ASN A 568 31.20 -12.48 -11.62
N LYS A 569 31.36 -11.36 -12.33
CA LYS A 569 30.86 -11.19 -13.72
C LYS A 569 31.39 -12.24 -14.70
N LYS A 570 32.64 -12.69 -14.57
CA LYS A 570 33.22 -13.69 -15.48
C LYS A 570 32.57 -15.07 -15.35
N ARG A 571 32.00 -15.36 -14.17
CA ARG A 571 31.28 -16.60 -13.89
C ARG A 571 29.76 -16.45 -14.06
N ASN A 572 29.29 -15.25 -14.46
CA ASN A 572 27.88 -14.88 -14.46
C ASN A 572 27.18 -15.28 -13.15
N GLU A 573 27.81 -14.94 -12.01
CA GLU A 573 27.24 -15.26 -10.69
C GLU A 573 25.97 -14.44 -10.44
N HIS A 574 24.89 -15.15 -10.10
CA HIS A 574 23.60 -14.61 -9.70
C HIS A 574 23.07 -15.41 -8.50
N PRO A 575 22.21 -14.82 -7.64
CA PRO A 575 21.53 -15.60 -6.63
C PRO A 575 20.59 -16.63 -7.27
N ASP A 576 20.37 -17.75 -6.59
CA ASP A 576 19.26 -18.62 -6.92
C ASP A 576 17.96 -17.82 -6.78
N HIS A 577 17.12 -17.79 -7.82
CA HIS A 577 15.87 -17.02 -7.80
C HIS A 577 14.70 -17.86 -8.27
N VAL A 578 13.76 -18.12 -7.36
CA VAL A 578 12.56 -18.91 -7.64
C VAL A 578 11.31 -18.07 -7.39
N VAL A 579 10.38 -18.07 -8.35
CA VAL A 579 9.10 -17.38 -8.24
C VAL A 579 7.99 -18.41 -8.39
N VAL A 580 7.03 -18.42 -7.46
CA VAL A 580 5.86 -19.31 -7.50
C VAL A 580 4.59 -18.50 -7.31
N ILE A 581 3.57 -18.83 -8.12
CA ILE A 581 2.21 -18.32 -7.96
C ILE A 581 1.24 -19.51 -7.99
N LYS A 582 0.34 -19.58 -7.01
CA LYS A 582 -0.70 -20.61 -6.93
C LYS A 582 -2.09 -19.99 -6.80
N TYR A 583 -3.06 -20.60 -7.47
CA TYR A 583 -4.46 -20.25 -7.32
C TYR A 583 -5.04 -20.93 -6.08
N VAL A 584 -5.46 -20.13 -5.11
CA VAL A 584 -6.09 -20.60 -3.87
C VAL A 584 -7.38 -19.81 -3.66
N PRO A 585 -8.55 -20.31 -4.11
CA PRO A 585 -9.80 -19.55 -4.15
C PRO A 585 -10.21 -18.90 -2.83
N PHE A 586 -9.90 -19.57 -1.70
CA PHE A 586 -10.32 -19.14 -0.37
C PHE A 586 -9.87 -17.72 0.00
N VAL A 587 -8.66 -17.32 -0.39
CA VAL A 587 -8.09 -16.01 0.01
C VAL A 587 -8.60 -14.85 -0.86
N LYS A 588 -9.31 -15.13 -1.96
CA LYS A 588 -9.86 -14.11 -2.88
C LYS A 588 -8.78 -13.07 -3.28
N ASP A 589 -9.06 -11.78 -3.11
CA ASP A 589 -8.13 -10.68 -3.44
C ASP A 589 -6.98 -10.51 -2.43
N SER A 590 -7.09 -11.11 -1.25
CA SER A 590 -6.12 -11.05 -0.15
C SER A 590 -4.94 -11.97 -0.42
N LYS A 591 -4.13 -11.59 -1.41
CA LYS A 591 -2.92 -12.30 -1.83
C LYS A 591 -1.95 -12.46 -0.66
N ARG A 592 -1.38 -13.64 -0.53
CA ARG A 592 -0.30 -13.94 0.42
C ARG A 592 1.01 -14.06 -0.32
N ALA A 593 2.01 -13.31 0.11
CA ALA A 593 3.39 -13.40 -0.35
C ALA A 593 4.26 -13.94 0.78
N MET A 594 5.08 -14.92 0.46
CA MET A 594 6.06 -15.50 1.37
C MET A 594 7.41 -15.51 0.68
N ASP A 595 8.36 -14.77 1.24
CA ASP A 595 9.68 -14.58 0.65
C ASP A 595 10.77 -15.00 1.62
N GLU A 596 11.78 -15.71 1.13
CA GLU A 596 13.00 -16.01 1.86
C GLU A 596 14.20 -15.42 1.13
N TYR A 597 14.99 -14.62 1.85
CA TYR A 597 16.24 -14.02 1.37
C TYR A 597 17.40 -14.58 2.18
N ILE A 598 18.31 -15.29 1.54
CA ILE A 598 19.52 -15.83 2.17
C ILE A 598 20.72 -15.08 1.62
N SER A 599 21.50 -14.48 2.51
CA SER A 599 22.72 -13.75 2.17
C SER A 599 23.94 -14.37 2.84
N SER A 600 25.06 -14.45 2.13
CA SER A 600 26.37 -14.63 2.75
C SER A 600 26.84 -13.32 3.35
N ILE A 601 27.34 -13.39 4.59
CA ILE A 601 27.86 -12.27 5.36
C ILE A 601 29.35 -12.49 5.71
N PHE A 602 29.90 -11.65 6.59
CA PHE A 602 31.29 -11.72 7.00
C PHE A 602 31.72 -13.13 7.44
N MET A 603 32.94 -13.53 7.04
CA MET A 603 33.53 -14.84 7.35
C MET A 603 32.66 -16.05 6.95
N ASN A 604 31.95 -15.95 5.81
CA ASN A 604 31.04 -16.98 5.29
C ASN A 604 29.87 -17.32 6.22
N GLY A 605 29.53 -16.43 7.16
CA GLY A 605 28.28 -16.54 7.90
C GLY A 605 27.07 -16.43 6.95
N LEU A 606 25.89 -16.81 7.43
CA LEU A 606 24.64 -16.66 6.71
C LEU A 606 23.69 -15.73 7.47
N SER A 607 22.94 -14.92 6.72
CA SER A 607 21.80 -14.13 7.20
C SER A 607 20.57 -14.55 6.41
N THR A 608 19.50 -14.91 7.11
CA THR A 608 18.24 -15.32 6.50
C THR A 608 17.12 -14.39 6.95
N ILE A 609 16.39 -13.83 5.99
CA ILE A 609 15.20 -13.00 6.23
C ILE A 609 14.00 -13.74 5.62
N ALA A 610 13.07 -14.15 6.47
CA ALA A 610 11.79 -14.72 6.06
C ALA A 610 10.68 -13.67 6.25
N ILE A 611 9.90 -13.45 5.19
CA ILE A 611 8.86 -12.42 5.15
C ILE A 611 7.54 -13.07 4.80
N HIS A 612 6.50 -12.76 5.57
CA HIS A 612 5.12 -13.02 5.20
C HIS A 612 4.40 -11.68 5.04
N ASN A 613 3.84 -11.45 3.85
CA ASN A 613 3.12 -10.24 3.51
C ASN A 613 1.69 -10.56 3.05
N THR A 614 0.71 -9.96 3.73
CA THR A 614 -0.70 -10.00 3.31
C THR A 614 -0.98 -8.75 2.48
N CYS A 615 -1.27 -8.95 1.20
CA CYS A 615 -1.49 -7.89 0.23
C CYS A 615 -2.94 -7.95 -0.26
N GLU A 616 -3.75 -6.95 0.08
CA GLU A 616 -5.02 -6.74 -0.63
C GLU A 616 -4.68 -6.17 -2.02
N ASP A 617 -4.59 -7.04 -3.02
CA ASP A 617 -3.85 -6.75 -4.25
C ASP A 617 -4.47 -5.58 -5.03
N SER A 618 -5.80 -5.52 -5.10
CA SER A 618 -6.52 -4.42 -5.78
C SER A 618 -6.40 -3.08 -5.05
N LEU A 619 -6.34 -3.10 -3.71
CA LEU A 619 -6.14 -1.88 -2.91
C LEU A 619 -4.70 -1.37 -3.02
N LEU A 620 -3.73 -2.24 -3.33
CA LEU A 620 -2.36 -1.82 -3.65
C LEU A 620 -2.17 -1.43 -5.11
N ALA A 621 -2.90 -2.04 -6.05
CA ALA A 621 -2.77 -1.77 -7.48
C ALA A 621 -3.54 -0.52 -7.94
N SER A 622 -4.73 -0.25 -7.40
CA SER A 622 -5.57 0.88 -7.82
C SER A 622 -4.90 2.25 -7.60
N PRO A 623 -4.18 2.50 -6.50
CA PRO A 623 -3.39 3.73 -6.35
C PRO A 623 -2.24 3.86 -7.36
N LEU A 624 -1.66 2.76 -7.84
CA LEU A 624 -0.65 2.80 -8.90
C LEU A 624 -1.26 3.21 -10.24
N ILE A 625 -2.49 2.79 -10.53
CA ILE A 625 -3.24 3.24 -11.72
C ILE A 625 -3.43 4.76 -11.65
N ILE A 626 -3.80 5.30 -10.47
CA ILE A 626 -3.89 6.75 -10.24
C ILE A 626 -2.56 7.44 -10.58
N ASP A 627 -1.46 6.97 -10.00
CA ASP A 627 -0.15 7.59 -10.19
C ASP A 627 0.34 7.50 -11.65
N LEU A 628 0.11 6.36 -12.31
CA LEU A 628 0.47 6.15 -13.72
C LEU A 628 -0.26 7.14 -14.62
N VAL A 629 -1.56 7.34 -14.39
CA VAL A 629 -2.39 8.30 -15.15
C VAL A 629 -1.91 9.74 -14.90
N ILE A 630 -1.72 10.13 -13.64
CA ILE A 630 -1.37 11.50 -13.26
C ILE A 630 0.02 11.87 -13.78
N LEU A 631 1.01 10.99 -13.61
CA LEU A 631 2.36 11.24 -14.12
C LEU A 631 2.38 11.27 -15.64
N THR A 632 1.63 10.40 -16.31
CA THR A 632 1.54 10.42 -17.78
C THR A 632 0.90 11.70 -18.30
N GLU A 633 -0.20 12.16 -17.71
CA GLU A 633 -0.82 13.45 -18.05
C GLU A 633 0.17 14.60 -17.86
N LEU A 634 0.86 14.64 -16.71
CA LEU A 634 1.85 15.66 -16.41
C LEU A 634 2.98 15.67 -17.46
N MET A 635 3.51 14.51 -17.82
CA MET A 635 4.57 14.41 -18.83
C MET A 635 4.12 14.92 -20.21
N THR A 636 2.85 14.81 -20.58
CA THR A 636 2.33 15.41 -21.83
C THR A 636 2.34 16.94 -21.84
N ARG A 637 2.53 17.58 -20.68
CA ARG A 637 2.62 19.03 -20.52
C ARG A 637 4.04 19.54 -20.32
N ILE A 638 5.03 18.65 -20.18
CA ILE A 638 6.43 19.02 -19.98
C ILE A 638 7.16 18.88 -21.30
N THR A 639 7.79 19.99 -21.71
CA THR A 639 8.71 20.05 -22.85
C THR A 639 10.04 20.60 -22.39
N TYR A 640 11.10 20.38 -23.17
CA TYR A 640 12.41 20.92 -22.89
C TYR A 640 13.12 21.38 -24.15
N LYS A 641 14.11 22.25 -23.99
CA LYS A 641 15.14 22.50 -25.00
C LYS A 641 16.51 22.54 -24.37
N THR A 642 17.53 22.33 -25.20
CA THR A 642 18.94 22.37 -24.82
C THR A 642 19.62 23.54 -25.54
N ASN A 643 20.87 23.86 -25.18
CA ASN A 643 21.58 25.00 -25.77
C ASN A 643 21.83 24.88 -27.28
N ASP A 644 21.79 23.66 -27.80
CA ASP A 644 22.00 23.29 -29.20
C ASP A 644 20.70 23.26 -30.02
N LYS A 645 19.53 23.47 -29.41
CA LYS A 645 18.23 23.41 -30.08
C LYS A 645 17.39 24.66 -29.80
N GLU A 646 16.80 25.24 -30.84
CA GLU A 646 15.94 26.43 -30.70
C GLU A 646 14.53 26.07 -30.21
N ASP A 647 13.99 24.94 -30.70
CA ASP A 647 12.62 24.49 -30.44
C ASP A 647 12.49 23.60 -29.19
N TYR A 648 11.33 23.70 -28.54
CA TYR A 648 10.95 22.80 -27.45
C TYR A 648 10.53 21.44 -27.99
N GLN A 649 10.97 20.40 -27.30
CA GLN A 649 10.75 19.00 -27.64
C GLN A 649 10.07 18.28 -26.48
N SER A 650 9.27 17.27 -26.82
CA SER A 650 8.75 16.32 -25.84
C SER A 650 9.85 15.39 -25.35
N PHE A 651 9.61 14.73 -24.22
CA PHE A 651 10.43 13.59 -23.79
C PHE A 651 10.33 12.43 -24.79
N GLU A 652 11.27 11.49 -24.68
CA GLU A 652 11.20 10.22 -25.40
C GLU A 652 9.85 9.52 -25.16
N PRO A 653 9.24 8.93 -26.21
CA PRO A 653 7.96 8.22 -26.13
C PRO A 653 7.88 7.17 -25.02
N VAL A 654 8.98 6.44 -24.78
CA VAL A 654 9.06 5.46 -23.69
C VAL A 654 9.26 6.17 -22.35
N LEU A 655 8.19 6.27 -21.56
CA LEU A 655 8.20 6.98 -20.27
C LEU A 655 8.84 6.16 -19.14
N ALA A 656 10.17 6.04 -19.17
CA ALA A 656 10.94 5.38 -18.12
C ALA A 656 10.77 6.02 -16.72
N ILE A 657 10.27 7.26 -16.63
CA ILE A 657 9.91 7.90 -15.35
C ILE A 657 8.82 7.12 -14.59
N LEU A 658 8.00 6.33 -15.27
CA LEU A 658 6.95 5.50 -14.68
C LEU A 658 7.50 4.23 -13.98
N SER A 659 8.80 3.96 -14.09
CA SER A 659 9.43 2.71 -13.61
C SER A 659 9.19 2.42 -12.12
N TYR A 660 8.98 3.45 -11.28
CA TYR A 660 8.63 3.27 -9.86
C TYR A 660 7.37 2.41 -9.67
N LEU A 661 6.44 2.50 -10.62
CA LEU A 661 5.11 1.90 -10.59
C LEU A 661 5.04 0.55 -11.33
N LEU A 662 6.12 0.14 -12.01
CA LEU A 662 6.13 -0.97 -12.98
C LEU A 662 7.27 -1.97 -12.72
N LYS A 663 6.99 -3.27 -12.73
CA LYS A 663 7.92 -4.34 -12.31
C LYS A 663 9.03 -4.56 -13.33
N ALA A 664 8.69 -4.56 -14.61
CA ALA A 664 9.62 -4.75 -15.72
C ALA A 664 9.60 -3.49 -16.58
N PRO A 665 10.25 -2.40 -16.14
CA PRO A 665 10.13 -1.12 -16.79
C PRO A 665 10.69 -1.17 -18.21
N LEU A 666 9.88 -0.74 -19.17
CA LEU A 666 10.32 -0.43 -20.52
C LEU A 666 11.14 0.85 -20.48
N VAL A 667 12.30 0.82 -21.15
CA VAL A 667 13.23 1.94 -21.20
C VAL A 667 13.65 2.21 -22.66
N PRO A 668 14.03 3.44 -23.02
CA PRO A 668 14.50 3.75 -24.36
C PRO A 668 15.65 2.83 -24.81
N PRO A 669 15.76 2.48 -26.11
CA PRO A 669 16.81 1.62 -26.61
C PRO A 669 18.22 2.10 -26.21
N GLY A 670 19.05 1.17 -25.73
CA GLY A 670 20.43 1.47 -25.29
C GLY A 670 20.55 2.08 -23.89
N THR A 671 19.44 2.28 -23.17
CA THR A 671 19.47 2.74 -21.78
C THR A 671 19.42 1.56 -20.79
N PRO A 672 20.12 1.65 -19.63
CA PRO A 672 20.07 0.60 -18.63
C PRO A 672 18.74 0.59 -17.88
N VAL A 673 18.21 -0.61 -17.63
CA VAL A 673 17.08 -0.81 -16.73
C VAL A 673 17.54 -0.62 -15.28
N ILE A 674 16.80 0.19 -14.52
CA ILE A 674 17.02 0.38 -13.08
C ILE A 674 15.77 -0.10 -12.36
N ASN A 675 15.88 -1.08 -11.47
CA ASN A 675 14.74 -1.63 -10.71
C ASN A 675 14.69 -1.16 -9.26
N ALA A 676 15.82 -0.72 -8.70
CA ALA A 676 15.90 -0.25 -7.32
C ALA A 676 14.91 0.89 -7.03
N LEU A 677 13.95 0.63 -6.13
CA LEU A 677 12.77 1.47 -5.95
C LEU A 677 13.11 2.92 -5.58
N PHE A 678 14.06 3.13 -4.65
CA PHE A 678 14.43 4.47 -4.20
C PHE A 678 15.23 5.26 -5.25
N LYS A 679 15.96 4.57 -6.15
CA LYS A 679 16.60 5.23 -7.29
C LYS A 679 15.55 5.71 -8.30
N GLN A 680 14.51 4.91 -8.53
CA GLN A 680 13.37 5.30 -9.37
C GLN A 680 12.58 6.45 -8.74
N HIS A 681 12.29 6.39 -7.44
CA HIS A 681 11.64 7.49 -6.71
C HIS A 681 12.43 8.80 -6.86
N ARG A 682 13.75 8.76 -6.60
CA ARG A 682 14.62 9.92 -6.74
C ARG A 682 14.68 10.46 -8.17
N CYS A 683 14.61 9.58 -9.18
CA CYS A 683 14.51 10.01 -10.58
C CYS A 683 13.27 10.89 -10.80
N ILE A 684 12.10 10.43 -10.34
CA ILE A 684 10.84 11.18 -10.46
C ILE A 684 10.98 12.52 -9.72
N THR A 685 11.36 12.52 -8.45
CA THR A 685 11.44 13.76 -7.67
C THR A 685 12.43 14.74 -8.26
N ASN A 686 13.59 14.28 -8.75
CA ASN A 686 14.60 15.17 -9.32
C ASN A 686 14.16 15.78 -10.66
N ILE A 687 13.49 15.02 -11.52
CA ILE A 687 12.96 15.55 -12.78
C ILE A 687 11.88 16.60 -12.49
N LEU A 688 10.93 16.31 -11.60
CA LEU A 688 9.86 17.25 -11.27
C LEU A 688 10.39 18.50 -10.56
N SER A 689 11.35 18.36 -9.65
CA SER A 689 12.04 19.49 -9.01
C SER A 689 12.80 20.33 -10.03
N ALA A 690 13.49 19.71 -10.99
CA ALA A 690 14.17 20.44 -12.07
C ALA A 690 13.18 21.22 -12.95
N CYS A 691 12.00 20.65 -13.23
CA CYS A 691 10.94 21.33 -13.97
C CYS A 691 10.31 22.50 -13.17
N ALA A 692 10.26 22.40 -11.85
CA ALA A 692 9.77 23.44 -10.94
C ALA A 692 10.86 24.48 -10.58
N GLY A 693 12.13 24.22 -10.91
CA GLY A 693 13.28 25.03 -10.51
C GLY A 693 13.69 24.90 -9.05
N ILE A 694 13.21 23.85 -8.38
CA ILE A 694 13.59 23.51 -7.00
C ILE A 694 14.98 22.88 -7.03
N ALA A 695 15.87 23.34 -6.14
CA ALA A 695 17.19 22.75 -5.99
C ALA A 695 17.06 21.28 -5.56
N MET A 696 17.89 20.39 -6.12
CA MET A 696 17.85 18.97 -5.77
C MET A 696 18.28 18.77 -4.31
N ASP A 697 17.55 17.93 -3.59
CA ASP A 697 18.01 17.43 -2.30
C ASP A 697 19.16 16.44 -2.52
N THR A 698 20.32 16.75 -1.94
CA THR A 698 21.52 15.93 -2.06
C THR A 698 21.79 15.09 -0.81
N ASP A 699 20.96 15.21 0.23
CA ASP A 699 21.15 14.57 1.54
C ASP A 699 22.50 14.92 2.22
N MET A 700 23.23 15.92 1.71
CA MET A 700 24.56 16.26 2.21
C MET A 700 24.51 16.96 3.57
N LEU A 701 23.47 17.78 3.80
CA LEU A 701 23.23 18.50 5.06
C LEU A 701 24.46 19.29 5.55
N LEU A 702 25.12 20.00 4.63
CA LEU A 702 26.37 20.72 4.92
C LEU A 702 26.16 21.86 5.92
N GLU A 703 24.97 22.44 5.96
CA GLU A 703 24.53 23.43 6.95
C GLU A 703 24.60 22.92 8.40
N HIS A 704 24.55 21.60 8.61
CA HIS A 704 24.68 20.97 9.91
C HIS A 704 26.07 20.37 10.17
N LYS A 705 26.92 20.29 9.14
CA LYS A 705 28.25 19.68 9.20
C LYS A 705 29.39 20.68 9.03
N THR A 706 29.08 21.92 8.66
CA THR A 706 30.05 22.98 8.37
C THR A 706 29.51 24.34 8.78
N ASN A 707 30.39 25.33 8.87
CA ASN A 707 29.97 26.72 8.90
C ASN A 707 29.54 27.12 7.49
N LEU A 708 28.22 27.12 7.23
CA LEU A 708 27.68 27.34 5.89
C LEU A 708 28.21 28.67 5.30
N PRO A 709 28.83 28.65 4.11
CA PRO A 709 29.34 29.87 3.50
C PRO A 709 28.18 30.81 3.15
N LYS A 710 28.47 32.11 3.08
CA LYS A 710 27.49 33.08 2.58
C LYS A 710 27.05 32.66 1.16
N PRO A 711 25.75 32.74 0.82
CA PRO A 711 25.29 32.43 -0.52
C PRO A 711 26.08 33.22 -1.56
N MET A 712 26.54 32.55 -2.62
CA MET A 712 27.20 33.24 -3.72
C MET A 712 26.22 34.25 -4.32
N LYS A 713 26.66 35.50 -4.46
CA LYS A 713 25.99 36.45 -5.35
C LYS A 713 26.21 35.93 -6.76
N ILE A 714 25.23 35.22 -7.31
CA ILE A 714 25.26 34.80 -8.71
C ILE A 714 25.36 36.09 -9.54
N GLN A 715 26.52 36.32 -10.16
CA GLN A 715 26.76 37.47 -11.03
C GLN A 715 25.68 37.47 -12.13
N ILE A 716 25.11 38.66 -12.31
CA ILE A 716 23.85 38.97 -13.00
C ILE A 716 23.94 38.63 -14.48
#